data_AF-A0A9W9XNC6-F1
#
_entry.id   AF-A0A9W9XNC6-F1
#
_cell.length_a   1.000
_cell.length_b   1.000
_cell.length_c   1.000
_cell.angle_alpha   90.00
_cell.angle_beta   90.00
_cell.angle_gamma   90.00
#
_symmetry.space_group_name_H-M   'P 1'
#
loop_
_entity.id
_entity.type
_entity.pdbx_description
1 polymer ?
#
loop_
_entity_poly.entity_id
_entity_poly.type
_entity_poly.pdbx_seq_one_letter_code
_entity_poly.pdbx_strand_id
1 'polypeptide(L)'
;MDTVDSGSASEVEDQSKTWGSDAHIPAVQDTHTSALTYPRSDCGIGHRVLASRSVLALVIDEECVFAGLQGGDIVAWSLDTYELILSVHAHEESVLGLYLSEDGNYLFSSGGDSVVNVWSTRTFERLYSIYSHHDVGDIFSVVFSSNNETIYCGAQNTSIQWCNLSEEGSLDKTPAAHPSKRTHRFFDSRGPDGTRAPRSTEGASAVSEGGRVLTFKRDHHKLFAHHGYIYAMLLVKGLVESAPTEEALLTGAGDGAVKLWCLGQELNTAPTQIAKLQNGDSVLSIAVEGSLLYCGLAGGALNIWNLDSQQLVKRIVQHTGDLWSVHVIQGVAICGDSTGTVKKFNSRFEEVGGWTAHQGTMLASAVGRVKDRQIYATGGNDNSVGIWDLTEFFLSQEELPPISNDEMVNTLAKFVSFKTISASPKFAGECNQGAAFLRRHCNYLGAKTKLLTTGQDTNPIVFARFSATSPQPTDKTILFYGHYDIVGADLNRPKWNSDPYQLTSINGFLYGRGVSDNKGPILASLYAAADLARTKSLPCNVVFLIEGEEESGSQGFHQTVHEHKAEIGPIDYVLLANSYWLDDSNPCLTYGLRGVVHANLIVTSDHPDLHSGIDGSSLLDEPVKDLSMLVSTLVGRKGKINLPDFHDAVRPLSEAERKRFEAIADVLLPQHPEISDRQALIKSLMYRWREPSLTVHSMEVPGNKSGTTTIARRAKASLSIRIVPDQQADEVAATLTAFAQEQFDLLESQNDLTVEITGKSDAWLGDPDNQIFATLSEAISTAWSPDHLQKSKHQYPIPRLDSGLSASTGATANPGTDAHANTDTTGNSDSSNCPIHLPRQKSSDSLASHVDRVILSSTTTSGKAAARKRSSQSTAPVPTSNTLAKSASTHSTESANPLPLPPPSRTLFEALSSQDTPSTLNPNQGPPSTPLQPSTSISQSQSTSKSPPTSVTPPIKPIFIREGGSIPTIRFLEKEFGAPAANLPCGQASDNAHLDNERMRVENLFKSREIFRYVFGNLT
;
A
#
# COMPACT_ATOMS: atom_id res chain seq x y z
N MET A 1 58.54 27.98 14.28
CA MET A 1 58.84 28.76 13.07
C MET A 1 57.60 28.72 12.21
N ASP A 2 57.30 29.87 11.59
CA ASP A 2 56.34 30.08 10.50
C ASP A 2 54.86 29.79 10.84
N THR A 3 53.95 30.75 11.08
CA THR A 3 53.38 31.86 10.24
C THR A 3 52.42 31.32 9.15
N VAL A 4 51.28 31.92 8.76
CA VAL A 4 50.59 33.22 9.06
C VAL A 4 49.09 33.05 8.62
N ASP A 5 48.04 33.78 9.03
CA ASP A 5 47.88 34.92 9.96
C ASP A 5 46.40 35.07 10.48
N SER A 6 46.14 36.18 11.18
CA SER A 6 44.93 37.03 11.35
C SER A 6 43.74 36.92 10.34
N GLY A 7 42.54 37.47 10.60
CA GLY A 7 41.97 38.29 11.71
C GLY A 7 40.47 38.54 11.41
N SER A 8 39.69 39.44 12.04
CA SER A 8 39.76 40.25 13.27
C SER A 8 38.33 40.76 13.60
N ALA A 9 38.08 41.33 14.79
CA ALA A 9 36.73 41.69 15.25
C ALA A 9 36.18 43.04 14.72
N SER A 10 34.86 43.24 14.87
CA SER A 10 34.23 44.59 14.94
C SER A 10 32.96 44.52 15.80
N GLU A 11 32.63 45.64 16.47
CA GLU A 11 31.52 45.80 17.43
C GLU A 11 30.44 46.76 16.86
N VAL A 12 29.48 47.19 17.71
CA VAL A 12 28.52 48.32 17.50
C VAL A 12 27.33 47.92 16.58
N GLU A 13 26.07 48.29 16.82
CA GLU A 13 25.48 49.38 17.64
C GLU A 13 24.25 48.96 18.47
N ASP A 14 23.92 49.73 19.51
CA ASP A 14 22.66 49.68 20.29
C ASP A 14 21.74 50.83 19.88
N GLN A 15 20.44 50.55 19.67
CA GLN A 15 19.39 51.58 19.60
C GLN A 15 18.12 51.15 20.35
N SER A 16 18.13 51.36 21.67
CA SER A 16 16.91 51.46 22.47
C SER A 16 16.02 52.64 22.02
N LYS A 17 14.70 52.44 22.06
CA LYS A 17 13.71 53.53 21.99
C LYS A 17 12.46 53.21 22.80
N THR A 18 11.93 54.20 23.48
CA THR A 18 11.01 54.03 24.61
C THR A 18 9.74 54.88 24.47
N TRP A 19 8.64 54.33 24.98
CA TRP A 19 7.36 54.99 25.32
C TRP A 19 6.46 55.42 24.16
N GLY A 20 5.16 55.35 24.40
CA GLY A 20 4.10 55.69 23.45
C GLY A 20 2.78 54.97 23.73
N SER A 21 2.14 55.29 24.85
CA SER A 21 0.76 54.86 25.10
C SER A 21 -0.24 55.79 24.41
N ASP A 22 -1.10 55.27 23.56
CA ASP A 22 -2.47 55.78 23.44
C ASP A 22 -3.41 54.77 22.79
N ALA A 23 -4.71 54.87 23.09
CA ALA A 23 -5.72 53.92 22.64
C ALA A 23 -6.50 54.44 21.44
N HIS A 24 -6.60 53.64 20.37
CA HIS A 24 -7.63 53.83 19.34
C HIS A 24 -8.21 52.50 18.88
N ILE A 25 -9.53 52.35 19.03
CA ILE A 25 -10.33 51.24 18.55
C ILE A 25 -10.86 51.59 17.14
N PRO A 26 -10.54 50.82 16.08
CA PRO A 26 -11.30 50.81 14.84
C PRO A 26 -12.44 49.77 14.96
N ALA A 27 -13.68 50.18 14.69
CA ALA A 27 -14.82 49.26 14.73
C ALA A 27 -14.98 48.48 13.40
N VAL A 28 -15.36 47.21 13.55
CA VAL A 28 -16.02 46.28 12.60
C VAL A 28 -16.24 46.76 11.15
N GLN A 29 -15.74 45.98 10.20
CA GLN A 29 -16.47 45.70 8.96
C GLN A 29 -16.47 44.19 8.67
N ASP A 30 -17.64 43.56 8.81
CA ASP A 30 -17.85 42.16 8.47
C ASP A 30 -17.77 41.95 6.95
N THR A 31 -16.88 41.06 6.51
CA THR A 31 -16.85 40.55 5.13
C THR A 31 -17.20 39.06 5.12
N HIS A 32 -18.50 38.78 4.96
CA HIS A 32 -19.00 37.40 4.84
C HIS A 32 -18.33 36.67 3.68
N THR A 33 -17.39 35.79 4.00
CA THR A 33 -16.86 34.76 3.10
C THR A 33 -17.37 33.41 3.59
N SER A 34 -18.07 32.68 2.73
CA SER A 34 -18.77 31.45 3.10
C SER A 34 -17.80 30.26 3.17
N ALA A 35 -17.03 30.19 4.25
CA ALA A 35 -16.25 28.99 4.58
C ALA A 35 -17.20 27.80 4.84
N LEU A 36 -16.92 26.66 4.19
CA LEU A 36 -17.66 25.42 4.39
C LEU A 36 -17.58 24.99 5.86
N THR A 37 -18.66 25.20 6.58
CA THR A 37 -18.72 24.97 8.02
C THR A 37 -18.94 23.48 8.28
N TYR A 38 -17.84 22.73 8.45
CA TYR A 38 -17.92 21.45 9.15
C TYR A 38 -18.57 21.69 10.52
N PRO A 39 -19.44 20.80 11.00
CA PRO A 39 -19.98 20.92 12.35
C PRO A 39 -18.81 20.90 13.32
N ARG A 40 -18.66 21.95 14.12
CA ARG A 40 -17.75 21.91 15.27
C ARG A 40 -18.30 20.88 16.23
N SER A 41 -17.64 19.72 16.27
CA SER A 41 -17.82 18.73 17.33
C SER A 41 -17.14 19.24 18.61
N ASP A 42 -17.68 20.35 19.13
CA ASP A 42 -17.27 20.95 20.40
C ASP A 42 -17.53 19.91 21.49
N CYS A 43 -16.48 19.25 21.99
CA CYS A 43 -16.57 18.39 23.16
C CYS A 43 -16.93 19.26 24.35
N GLY A 44 -18.23 19.27 24.69
CA GLY A 44 -18.74 19.93 25.89
C GLY A 44 -17.95 19.49 27.11
N ILE A 45 -17.62 20.46 27.97
CA ILE A 45 -16.90 20.15 29.20
C ILE A 45 -17.79 19.28 30.10
N GLY A 46 -17.33 18.08 30.42
CA GLY A 46 -18.09 17.10 31.21
C GLY A 46 -18.21 17.55 32.66
N HIS A 47 -17.11 18.07 33.22
CA HIS A 47 -17.11 18.78 34.49
C HIS A 47 -15.94 19.76 34.60
N ARG A 48 -16.01 20.73 35.51
CA ARG A 48 -14.85 21.51 35.96
C ARG A 48 -14.83 21.54 37.48
N VAL A 49 -13.69 21.24 38.08
CA VAL A 49 -13.46 21.36 39.53
C VAL A 49 -12.41 22.45 39.79
N LEU A 50 -12.43 23.03 40.99
CA LEU A 50 -11.54 24.11 41.39
C LEU A 50 -10.52 23.61 42.42
N ALA A 51 -9.25 23.88 42.15
CA ALA A 51 -8.13 23.66 43.05
C ALA A 51 -7.90 24.90 43.94
N SER A 52 -7.11 24.74 45.00
CA SER A 52 -6.69 25.86 45.87
C SER A 52 -5.64 26.77 45.19
N ARG A 53 -4.88 26.24 44.23
CA ARG A 53 -3.70 26.83 43.58
C ARG A 53 -3.54 26.27 42.15
N SER A 54 -2.57 26.79 41.39
CA SER A 54 -2.26 26.35 40.02
C SER A 54 -2.04 24.84 39.94
N VAL A 55 -2.62 24.19 38.93
CA VAL A 55 -2.43 22.75 38.68
C VAL A 55 -1.23 22.56 37.76
N LEU A 56 -0.24 21.79 38.21
CA LEU A 56 1.06 21.62 37.55
C LEU A 56 1.30 20.21 37.02
N ALA A 57 0.67 19.20 37.63
CA ALA A 57 0.71 17.82 37.18
C ALA A 57 -0.67 17.17 37.32
N LEU A 58 -0.98 16.19 36.47
CA LEU A 58 -2.23 15.43 36.48
C LEU A 58 -1.96 13.95 36.17
N VAL A 59 -2.72 13.06 36.79
CA VAL A 59 -2.87 11.66 36.34
C VAL A 59 -4.28 11.15 36.65
N ILE A 60 -4.78 10.21 35.86
CA ILE A 60 -6.13 9.61 36.01
C ILE A 60 -5.98 8.13 36.38
N ASP A 61 -6.78 7.71 37.33
CA ASP A 61 -6.97 6.35 37.83
C ASP A 61 -8.38 5.84 37.45
N GLU A 62 -8.72 4.58 37.72
CA GLU A 62 -10.04 4.00 37.43
C GLU A 62 -11.20 4.71 38.17
N GLU A 63 -10.96 5.31 39.34
CA GLU A 63 -12.01 5.98 40.15
C GLU A 63 -11.86 7.51 40.25
N CYS A 64 -10.66 8.06 40.06
CA CYS A 64 -10.37 9.45 40.41
C CYS A 64 -9.32 10.13 39.51
N VAL A 65 -9.29 11.47 39.57
CA VAL A 65 -8.23 12.31 38.96
C VAL A 65 -7.38 12.95 40.06
N PHE A 66 -6.08 12.67 40.04
CA PHE A 66 -5.09 13.25 40.93
C PHE A 66 -4.47 14.50 40.29
N ALA A 67 -4.33 15.58 41.05
CA ALA A 67 -3.64 16.80 40.65
C ALA A 67 -2.53 17.18 41.63
N GLY A 68 -1.34 17.44 41.08
CA GLY A 68 -0.21 18.04 41.79
C GLY A 68 -0.31 19.56 41.68
N LEU A 69 -0.32 20.24 42.84
CA LEU A 69 -0.50 21.68 42.91
C LEU A 69 0.81 22.43 43.14
N GLN A 70 0.83 23.68 42.66
CA GLN A 70 1.80 24.68 43.09
C GLN A 70 1.73 24.81 44.62
N GLY A 71 2.88 24.76 45.30
CA GLY A 71 2.95 24.78 46.76
C GLY A 71 2.79 23.42 47.48
N GLY A 72 2.83 22.30 46.76
CA GLY A 72 3.20 21.00 47.35
C GLY A 72 2.06 20.06 47.75
N ASP A 73 0.81 20.46 47.56
CA ASP A 73 -0.35 19.62 47.82
C ASP A 73 -0.62 18.66 46.64
N ILE A 74 -1.02 17.43 46.94
CA ILE A 74 -1.71 16.53 46.00
C ILE A 74 -3.18 16.47 46.42
N VAL A 75 -4.07 16.68 45.47
CA VAL A 75 -5.53 16.60 45.65
C VAL A 75 -6.13 15.59 44.67
N ALA A 76 -7.24 14.95 45.06
CA ALA A 76 -7.95 14.03 44.16
C ALA A 76 -9.46 14.22 44.20
N TRP A 77 -10.10 14.19 43.03
CA TRP A 77 -11.55 14.25 42.86
C TRP A 77 -12.11 12.96 42.28
N SER A 78 -13.29 12.55 42.72
CA SER A 78 -14.02 11.42 42.14
C SER A 78 -14.37 11.71 40.68
N LEU A 79 -14.23 10.71 39.79
CA LEU A 79 -14.73 10.81 38.41
C LEU A 79 -16.19 10.36 38.25
N ASP A 80 -16.81 9.89 39.34
CA ASP A 80 -18.26 9.62 39.45
C ASP A 80 -19.03 10.79 40.09
N THR A 81 -18.53 11.41 41.17
CA THR A 81 -19.24 12.50 41.89
C THR A 81 -18.65 13.90 41.70
N TYR A 82 -17.40 14.01 41.22
CA TYR A 82 -16.62 15.25 41.14
C TYR A 82 -16.38 15.97 42.49
N GLU A 83 -16.67 15.30 43.60
CA GLU A 83 -16.33 15.77 44.95
C GLU A 83 -14.84 15.52 45.25
N LEU A 84 -14.26 16.36 46.11
CA LEU A 84 -12.88 16.24 46.59
C LEU A 84 -12.81 15.07 47.59
N ILE A 85 -12.17 13.96 47.19
CA ILE A 85 -11.95 12.79 48.05
C ILE A 85 -10.78 13.05 49.01
N LEU A 86 -9.74 13.71 48.51
CA LEU A 86 -8.40 13.70 49.11
C LEU A 86 -7.70 15.05 48.95
N SER A 87 -6.96 15.45 50.00
CA SER A 87 -6.01 16.57 49.96
C SER A 87 -4.87 16.29 50.95
N VAL A 88 -3.65 16.14 50.45
CA VAL A 88 -2.46 15.76 51.25
C VAL A 88 -1.28 16.65 50.90
N HIS A 89 -0.62 17.20 51.92
CA HIS A 89 0.61 17.97 51.74
C HIS A 89 1.79 17.01 51.52
N ALA A 90 2.29 16.96 50.28
CA ALA A 90 3.16 15.92 49.77
C ALA A 90 4.63 16.35 49.64
N HIS A 91 4.89 17.62 49.33
CA HIS A 91 6.21 18.21 49.12
C HIS A 91 6.31 19.58 49.81
N GLU A 92 7.50 20.02 50.21
CA GLU A 92 7.69 21.39 50.79
C GLU A 92 7.66 22.49 49.71
N GLU A 93 7.80 22.10 48.44
CA GLU A 93 7.74 22.94 47.23
C GLU A 93 6.69 22.39 46.27
N SER A 94 6.43 23.09 45.17
CA SER A 94 5.45 22.70 44.15
C SER A 94 5.63 21.26 43.63
N VAL A 95 4.51 20.54 43.45
CA VAL A 95 4.49 19.22 42.77
C VAL A 95 4.60 19.48 41.28
N LEU A 96 5.63 18.92 40.63
CA LEU A 96 5.97 19.18 39.23
C LEU A 96 5.63 18.01 38.29
N GLY A 97 5.60 16.78 38.82
CA GLY A 97 5.26 15.58 38.06
C GLY A 97 4.44 14.60 38.87
N LEU A 98 3.52 13.91 38.19
CA LEU A 98 2.77 12.76 38.70
C LEU A 98 2.88 11.61 37.69
N TYR A 99 3.01 10.38 38.18
CA TYR A 99 3.01 9.15 37.37
C TYR A 99 2.28 8.04 38.13
N LEU A 100 1.52 7.21 37.42
CA LEU A 100 0.80 6.06 37.96
C LEU A 100 1.41 4.78 37.39
N SER A 101 1.63 3.76 38.22
CA SER A 101 2.13 2.46 37.75
C SER A 101 1.12 1.73 36.85
N GLU A 102 1.61 0.85 35.96
CA GLU A 102 0.76 0.07 35.04
C GLU A 102 -0.27 -0.83 35.74
N ASP A 103 -0.04 -1.16 37.01
CA ASP A 103 -0.91 -1.98 37.86
C ASP A 103 -1.85 -1.15 38.77
N GLY A 104 -1.80 0.18 38.66
CA GLY A 104 -2.61 1.12 39.45
C GLY A 104 -2.30 1.17 40.95
N ASN A 105 -1.29 0.45 41.46
CA ASN A 105 -1.03 0.35 42.92
C ASN A 105 -0.18 1.50 43.48
N TYR A 106 0.64 2.16 42.65
CA TYR A 106 1.59 3.18 43.06
C TYR A 106 1.40 4.50 42.33
N LEU A 107 1.16 5.58 43.09
CA LEU A 107 1.29 6.95 42.61
C LEU A 107 2.69 7.47 42.96
N PHE A 108 3.39 8.02 41.98
CA PHE A 108 4.68 8.67 42.13
C PHE A 108 4.49 10.18 41.99
N SER A 109 5.10 10.98 42.87
CA SER A 109 5.09 12.44 42.79
C SER A 109 6.50 13.01 42.88
N SER A 110 6.85 13.94 41.98
CA SER A 110 8.12 14.64 41.98
C SER A 110 7.92 16.13 42.24
N GLY A 111 8.81 16.74 43.03
CA GLY A 111 8.68 18.15 43.46
C GLY A 111 9.89 19.02 43.17
N GLY A 112 9.69 20.33 43.32
CA GLY A 112 10.77 21.33 43.33
C GLY A 112 11.69 21.25 44.56
N ASP A 113 11.35 20.40 45.53
CA ASP A 113 12.13 20.15 46.75
C ASP A 113 13.24 19.10 46.56
N SER A 114 13.49 18.68 45.30
CA SER A 114 14.40 17.60 44.89
C SER A 114 14.04 16.22 45.48
N VAL A 115 12.77 15.99 45.85
CA VAL A 115 12.25 14.72 46.36
C VAL A 115 11.34 14.05 45.33
N VAL A 116 11.34 12.72 45.32
CA VAL A 116 10.30 11.88 44.73
C VAL A 116 9.64 11.06 45.83
N ASN A 117 8.34 11.20 46.02
CA ASN A 117 7.56 10.40 46.96
C ASN A 117 6.78 9.31 46.20
N VAL A 118 6.54 8.18 46.85
CA VAL A 118 5.71 7.08 46.32
C VAL A 118 4.61 6.76 47.32
N TRP A 119 3.37 6.70 46.84
CA TRP A 119 2.16 6.58 47.63
C TRP A 119 1.38 5.33 47.21
N SER A 120 0.74 4.64 48.15
CA SER A 120 -0.25 3.62 47.78
C SER A 120 -1.50 4.31 47.26
N THR A 121 -2.02 3.95 46.09
CA THR A 121 -3.30 4.50 45.60
C THR A 121 -4.48 4.13 46.50
N ARG A 122 -4.43 2.96 47.15
CA ARG A 122 -5.52 2.43 47.99
C ARG A 122 -5.60 3.01 49.41
N THR A 123 -4.46 3.30 50.05
CA THR A 123 -4.45 3.85 51.43
C THR A 123 -4.02 5.32 51.47
N PHE A 124 -3.45 5.84 50.38
CA PHE A 124 -2.71 7.10 50.30
C PHE A 124 -1.61 7.29 51.36
N GLU A 125 -1.14 6.20 51.97
CA GLU A 125 0.04 6.24 52.81
C GLU A 125 1.30 6.37 51.95
N ARG A 126 2.24 7.21 52.40
CA ARG A 126 3.54 7.33 51.75
C ARG A 126 4.37 6.09 52.02
N LEU A 127 4.64 5.31 50.97
CA LEU A 127 5.41 4.08 51.02
C LEU A 127 6.93 4.35 50.93
N TYR A 128 7.32 5.33 50.13
CA TYR A 128 8.74 5.69 49.92
C TYR A 128 8.94 7.21 49.82
N SER A 129 10.13 7.66 50.24
CA SER A 129 10.64 9.01 50.05
C SER A 129 12.08 8.92 49.52
N ILE A 130 12.31 9.43 48.31
CA ILE A 130 13.53 9.21 47.52
C ILE A 130 14.16 10.54 47.15
N TYR A 131 15.46 10.72 47.42
CA TYR A 131 16.16 11.97 47.10
C TYR A 131 17.64 11.75 46.76
N SER A 132 18.28 12.73 46.12
CA SER A 132 19.74 12.71 45.89
C SER A 132 20.50 13.34 47.06
N HIS A 133 21.66 12.77 47.40
CA HIS A 133 22.58 13.42 48.34
C HIS A 133 23.14 14.73 47.78
N HIS A 134 23.27 14.83 46.46
CA HIS A 134 23.78 16.00 45.77
C HIS A 134 22.67 17.04 45.51
N ASP A 135 23.02 18.12 44.83
CA ASP A 135 22.08 19.15 44.40
C ASP A 135 21.66 18.84 42.96
N VAL A 136 20.36 18.65 42.73
CA VAL A 136 19.81 18.23 41.43
C VAL A 136 18.77 19.21 40.87
N GLY A 137 18.35 20.18 41.69
CA GLY A 137 17.29 21.12 41.37
C GLY A 137 15.91 20.46 41.28
N ASP A 138 15.02 21.08 40.51
CA ASP A 138 13.68 20.59 40.24
C ASP A 138 13.68 19.20 39.57
N ILE A 139 12.73 18.34 39.93
CA ILE A 139 12.48 17.05 39.27
C ILE A 139 11.16 17.13 38.50
N PHE A 140 11.24 17.39 37.19
CA PHE A 140 10.07 17.65 36.35
C PHE A 140 9.33 16.38 35.93
N SER A 141 10.03 15.27 35.75
CA SER A 141 9.47 14.05 35.17
C SER A 141 9.96 12.79 35.88
N VAL A 142 9.03 11.86 36.13
CA VAL A 142 9.27 10.56 36.76
C VAL A 142 8.50 9.47 36.01
N VAL A 143 9.11 8.30 35.83
CA VAL A 143 8.48 7.09 35.27
C VAL A 143 8.97 5.85 36.02
N PHE A 144 8.18 4.77 36.04
CA PHE A 144 8.52 3.53 36.74
C PHE A 144 8.43 2.32 35.81
N SER A 145 9.51 1.54 35.74
CA SER A 145 9.57 0.24 35.06
C SER A 145 9.10 -0.85 36.02
N SER A 146 7.94 -1.45 35.71
CA SER A 146 7.42 -2.63 36.40
C SER A 146 8.36 -3.83 36.24
N ASN A 147 8.99 -3.98 35.06
CA ASN A 147 9.88 -5.10 34.74
C ASN A 147 11.18 -5.09 35.59
N ASN A 148 11.74 -3.90 35.84
CA ASN A 148 13.01 -3.74 36.57
C ASN A 148 12.80 -3.26 38.03
N GLU A 149 11.54 -3.12 38.49
CA GLU A 149 11.15 -2.45 39.75
C GLU A 149 11.86 -1.09 39.97
N THR A 150 12.15 -0.37 38.89
CA THR A 150 13.09 0.77 38.88
C THR A 150 12.42 2.06 38.41
N ILE A 151 12.57 3.09 39.22
CA ILE A 151 12.16 4.47 38.92
C ILE A 151 13.25 5.16 38.13
N TYR A 152 12.88 5.92 37.10
CA TYR A 152 13.75 6.83 36.36
C TYR A 152 13.23 8.27 36.45
N CYS A 153 14.10 9.22 36.79
CA CYS A 153 13.76 10.62 37.02
C CYS A 153 14.60 11.57 36.15
N GLY A 154 13.98 12.64 35.66
CA GLY A 154 14.59 13.72 34.88
C GLY A 154 14.62 15.01 35.70
N ALA A 155 15.80 15.64 35.79
CA ALA A 155 16.04 16.76 36.69
C ALA A 155 16.65 17.99 36.00
N GLN A 156 16.52 19.14 36.67
CA GLN A 156 17.02 20.45 36.26
C GLN A 156 18.55 20.48 36.06
N ASN A 157 19.30 19.66 36.79
CA ASN A 157 20.75 19.48 36.57
C ASN A 157 21.12 18.68 35.28
N THR A 158 20.16 18.48 34.38
CA THR A 158 20.27 17.76 33.09
C THR A 158 20.63 16.27 33.18
N SER A 159 20.49 15.67 34.36
CA SER A 159 20.76 14.25 34.59
C SER A 159 19.51 13.38 34.57
N ILE A 160 19.70 12.11 34.15
CA ILE A 160 18.77 11.01 34.44
C ILE A 160 19.27 10.31 35.70
N GLN A 161 18.39 10.10 36.68
CA GLN A 161 18.66 9.40 37.94
C GLN A 161 17.80 8.11 38.00
N TRP A 162 18.27 7.06 38.68
CA TRP A 162 17.46 5.84 38.87
C TRP A 162 17.61 5.19 40.25
N CYS A 163 16.54 4.53 40.69
CA CYS A 163 16.50 3.82 41.98
C CYS A 163 15.52 2.63 41.89
N ASN A 164 15.96 1.46 42.33
CA ASN A 164 15.12 0.26 42.45
C ASN A 164 14.42 0.26 43.83
N LEU A 165 13.11 -0.06 43.86
CA LEU A 165 12.29 0.02 45.09
C LEU A 165 12.50 -1.14 46.08
N SER A 166 13.11 -2.24 45.62
CA SER A 166 13.40 -3.43 46.42
C SER A 166 14.75 -3.34 47.16
N GLU A 167 15.52 -2.25 46.99
CA GLU A 167 16.72 -1.98 47.78
C GLU A 167 16.41 -1.76 49.28
N GLU A 168 17.38 -2.01 50.17
CA GLU A 168 17.25 -1.82 51.62
C GLU A 168 17.32 -0.34 52.04
N GLY A 169 16.19 0.36 51.91
CA GLY A 169 16.01 1.71 52.47
C GLY A 169 15.99 1.76 54.01
N SER A 170 16.45 2.88 54.57
CA SER A 170 16.44 3.12 56.02
C SER A 170 15.02 3.32 56.55
N LEU A 171 14.77 2.80 57.76
CA LEU A 171 13.53 2.99 58.52
C LEU A 171 13.59 4.14 59.54
N ASP A 172 14.73 4.84 59.68
CA ASP A 172 14.92 5.82 60.77
C ASP A 172 15.51 7.16 60.27
N LYS A 173 14.82 8.24 60.67
CA LYS A 173 15.13 9.69 60.61
C LYS A 173 15.60 10.31 59.29
N THR A 174 14.79 11.26 58.80
CA THR A 174 15.23 12.30 57.86
C THR A 174 16.49 13.02 58.38
N PRO A 175 17.59 13.09 57.61
CA PRO A 175 18.78 13.82 58.04
C PRO A 175 18.52 15.32 58.24
N ALA A 176 19.26 15.95 59.15
CA ALA A 176 19.18 17.40 59.37
C ALA A 176 19.58 18.27 58.15
N ALA A 177 20.04 17.65 57.06
CA ALA A 177 20.37 18.27 55.77
C ALA A 177 19.52 17.70 54.61
N HIS A 178 18.28 17.27 54.90
CA HIS A 178 17.30 16.81 53.91
C HIS A 178 17.11 17.84 52.77
N PRO A 179 17.04 17.44 51.48
CA PRO A 179 16.97 18.38 50.37
C PRO A 179 15.87 19.44 50.48
N SER A 180 14.66 19.02 50.84
CA SER A 180 13.50 19.90 51.01
C SER A 180 13.65 20.96 52.11
N LYS A 181 14.65 20.84 53.00
CA LYS A 181 14.95 21.78 54.10
C LYS A 181 16.24 22.57 53.86
N ARG A 182 16.83 22.49 52.67
CA ARG A 182 18.00 23.30 52.26
C ARG A 182 17.61 24.78 52.08
N THR A 183 18.60 25.66 52.27
CA THR A 183 18.47 27.08 51.92
C THR A 183 19.07 27.31 50.53
N HIS A 184 18.26 27.82 49.60
CA HIS A 184 18.67 27.96 48.21
C HIS A 184 19.62 29.15 48.06
N ARG A 185 20.90 28.91 47.74
CA ARG A 185 21.96 29.95 47.74
C ARG A 185 21.66 31.23 46.94
N PHE A 186 20.80 31.15 45.93
CA PHE A 186 20.30 32.31 45.18
C PHE A 186 19.09 32.97 45.89
N PHE A 187 17.90 32.35 45.84
CA PHE A 187 16.65 32.91 46.42
C PHE A 187 16.65 33.15 47.94
N ASP A 188 17.39 32.37 48.74
CA ASP A 188 17.53 32.59 50.19
C ASP A 188 18.76 33.44 50.56
N SER A 189 19.45 34.04 49.58
CA SER A 189 20.51 35.01 49.87
C SER A 189 19.95 36.21 50.66
N ARG A 190 20.79 36.78 51.53
CA ARG A 190 20.49 38.08 52.12
C ARG A 190 20.77 39.15 51.08
N GLY A 191 19.84 40.09 50.91
CA GLY A 191 20.09 41.30 50.13
C GLY A 191 21.20 42.16 50.75
N PRO A 192 21.62 43.25 50.06
CA PRO A 192 22.67 44.15 50.56
C PRO A 192 22.44 44.66 51.99
N ASP A 193 21.16 44.83 52.34
CA ASP A 193 20.68 45.35 53.63
C ASP A 193 20.65 44.29 54.75
N GLY A 194 21.05 43.05 54.47
CA GLY A 194 20.99 41.91 55.39
C GLY A 194 19.60 41.25 55.49
N THR A 195 18.58 41.82 54.87
CA THR A 195 17.21 41.29 54.78
C THR A 195 17.11 40.06 53.87
N ARG A 196 16.18 39.15 54.18
CA ARG A 196 15.79 38.00 53.34
C ARG A 196 14.30 38.15 53.05
N ALA A 197 13.84 37.72 51.87
CA ALA A 197 12.40 37.65 51.59
C ALA A 197 11.71 36.77 52.65
N PRO A 198 10.61 37.20 53.27
CA PRO A 198 9.90 36.38 54.26
C PRO A 198 9.29 35.17 53.56
N ARG A 199 9.70 33.96 53.94
CA ARG A 199 8.95 32.74 53.56
C ARG A 199 7.55 32.82 54.20
N SER A 200 6.52 32.41 53.48
CA SER A 200 5.17 32.30 54.04
C SER A 200 5.17 31.32 55.21
N THR A 201 4.80 31.80 56.40
CA THR A 201 4.61 30.95 57.59
C THR A 201 3.14 30.64 57.86
N GLU A 202 2.22 31.09 57.00
CA GLU A 202 0.80 30.79 57.12
C GLU A 202 0.49 29.42 56.47
N GLY A 203 -0.04 28.50 57.28
CA GLY A 203 -0.63 27.25 56.78
C GLY A 203 0.33 26.07 56.54
N ALA A 204 1.52 26.05 57.13
CA ALA A 204 2.44 24.91 57.04
C ALA A 204 1.91 23.66 57.76
N SER A 205 1.07 22.88 57.07
CA SER A 205 0.81 21.48 57.41
C SER A 205 2.11 20.70 57.38
N ALA A 206 2.33 19.77 58.31
CA ALA A 206 3.48 18.89 58.23
C ALA A 206 3.36 18.01 56.97
N VAL A 207 4.40 17.99 56.14
CA VAL A 207 4.52 17.05 55.00
C VAL A 207 4.32 15.63 55.53
N SER A 208 3.50 14.83 54.84
CA SER A 208 3.08 13.51 55.33
C SER A 208 4.27 12.61 55.71
N GLU A 209 4.47 12.39 57.01
CA GLU A 209 5.59 11.59 57.53
C GLU A 209 5.27 10.09 57.50
N GLY A 210 6.21 9.29 56.98
CA GLY A 210 6.04 7.85 56.75
C GLY A 210 6.91 7.35 55.60
N GLY A 211 6.91 6.02 55.40
CA GLY A 211 7.59 5.35 54.29
C GLY A 211 9.09 5.07 54.50
N ARG A 212 9.64 4.20 53.64
CA ARG A 212 11.06 3.84 53.60
C ARG A 212 11.85 4.96 52.91
N VAL A 213 12.98 5.37 53.50
CA VAL A 213 13.85 6.38 52.87
C VAL A 213 14.87 5.69 51.98
N LEU A 214 14.84 6.01 50.68
CA LEU A 214 15.81 5.60 49.67
C LEU A 214 16.61 6.83 49.20
N THR A 215 17.77 6.62 48.59
CA THR A 215 18.51 7.70 47.92
C THR A 215 19.02 7.29 46.55
N PHE A 216 19.04 8.24 45.62
CA PHE A 216 19.71 8.05 44.33
C PHE A 216 21.21 7.90 44.60
N LYS A 217 21.74 6.69 44.40
CA LYS A 217 23.18 6.41 44.58
C LYS A 217 24.01 7.20 43.58
N ARG A 218 25.24 7.54 43.95
CA ARG A 218 26.11 8.47 43.17
C ARG A 218 26.46 7.94 41.78
N ASP A 219 26.52 6.63 41.64
CA ASP A 219 26.72 5.85 40.41
C ASP A 219 25.42 5.67 39.61
N HIS A 220 24.24 5.76 40.25
CA HIS A 220 22.93 5.77 39.60
C HIS A 220 22.54 7.16 39.04
N HIS A 221 23.52 7.91 38.52
CA HIS A 221 23.34 9.24 37.93
C HIS A 221 24.01 9.31 36.55
N LYS A 222 23.22 9.56 35.50
CA LYS A 222 23.73 9.89 34.16
C LYS A 222 23.74 11.41 33.99
N LEU A 223 24.79 12.04 34.51
CA LEU A 223 25.03 13.49 34.36
C LEU A 223 25.14 13.85 32.88
N PHE A 224 24.65 15.03 32.50
CA PHE A 224 24.62 15.52 31.11
C PHE A 224 23.95 14.54 30.13
N ALA A 225 22.89 13.87 30.58
CA ALA A 225 22.05 13.06 29.71
C ALA A 225 21.44 13.93 28.59
N HIS A 226 21.15 15.20 28.89
CA HIS A 226 20.86 16.27 27.93
C HIS A 226 21.69 17.54 28.25
N HIS A 227 21.63 18.53 27.37
CA HIS A 227 22.21 19.88 27.58
C HIS A 227 21.16 20.92 28.02
N GLY A 228 20.00 20.46 28.50
CA GLY A 228 18.91 21.27 29.02
C GLY A 228 18.06 20.43 29.98
N TYR A 229 17.07 21.07 30.63
CA TYR A 229 16.19 20.39 31.58
C TYR A 229 15.40 19.28 30.89
N ILE A 230 15.30 18.11 31.52
CA ILE A 230 14.49 16.99 31.02
C ILE A 230 13.06 17.24 31.49
N TYR A 231 12.16 17.57 30.57
CA TYR A 231 10.78 17.96 30.87
C TYR A 231 9.81 16.78 30.75
N ALA A 232 10.08 15.84 29.84
CA ALA A 232 9.19 14.72 29.56
C ALA A 232 9.96 13.40 29.50
N MET A 233 9.37 12.35 30.07
CA MET A 233 9.88 10.98 30.05
C MET A 233 8.75 10.01 29.76
N LEU A 234 9.01 8.97 28.99
CA LEU A 234 8.03 7.95 28.62
C LEU A 234 8.73 6.59 28.50
N LEU A 235 8.16 5.54 29.09
CA LEU A 235 8.57 4.16 28.84
C LEU A 235 7.71 3.59 27.71
N VAL A 236 8.34 2.89 26.76
CA VAL A 236 7.66 2.19 25.67
C VAL A 236 8.20 0.76 25.54
N LYS A 237 7.31 -0.20 25.26
CA LYS A 237 7.64 -1.62 25.10
C LYS A 237 7.67 -1.99 23.63
N GLY A 238 8.64 -2.83 23.23
CA GLY A 238 8.71 -3.41 21.90
C GLY A 238 9.09 -2.45 20.76
N LEU A 239 9.84 -1.40 21.08
CA LEU A 239 10.33 -0.42 20.10
C LEU A 239 11.36 -0.98 19.11
N VAL A 240 11.99 -2.12 19.45
CA VAL A 240 12.97 -2.81 18.61
C VAL A 240 12.33 -4.12 18.12
N GLU A 241 12.17 -4.26 16.80
CA GLU A 241 11.46 -5.39 16.16
C GLU A 241 12.08 -6.76 16.49
N SER A 242 13.38 -6.83 16.77
CA SER A 242 14.09 -8.05 17.22
C SER A 242 13.91 -8.37 18.71
N ALA A 243 13.32 -7.48 19.51
CA ALA A 243 13.16 -7.62 20.95
C ALA A 243 11.83 -6.98 21.44
N PRO A 244 10.66 -7.54 21.04
CA PRO A 244 9.35 -6.95 21.30
C PRO A 244 8.97 -6.83 22.79
N THR A 245 9.72 -7.46 23.69
CA THR A 245 9.53 -7.38 25.15
C THR A 245 10.44 -6.38 25.85
N GLU A 246 11.41 -5.76 25.15
CA GLU A 246 12.32 -4.79 25.76
C GLU A 246 11.65 -3.43 25.99
N GLU A 247 11.97 -2.83 27.14
CA GLU A 247 11.57 -1.48 27.49
C GLU A 247 12.64 -0.47 27.04
N ALA A 248 12.20 0.50 26.23
CA ALA A 248 12.98 1.67 25.89
C ALA A 248 12.44 2.89 26.67
N LEU A 249 13.36 3.66 27.25
CA LEU A 249 13.06 4.96 27.85
C LEU A 249 13.25 6.05 26.79
N LEU A 250 12.25 6.90 26.61
CA LEU A 250 12.35 8.13 25.83
C LEU A 250 12.44 9.32 26.77
N THR A 251 13.32 10.29 26.47
CA THR A 251 13.45 11.54 27.23
C THR A 251 13.45 12.75 26.29
N GLY A 252 12.54 13.70 26.53
CA GLY A 252 12.45 14.99 25.84
C GLY A 252 12.93 16.13 26.74
N ALA A 253 13.70 17.06 26.18
CA ALA A 253 14.38 18.09 26.98
C ALA A 253 14.51 19.47 26.29
N GLY A 254 14.91 20.44 27.10
CA GLY A 254 15.22 21.81 26.71
C GLY A 254 16.31 21.98 25.64
N ASP A 255 17.17 20.98 25.40
CA ASP A 255 18.15 20.98 24.29
C ASP A 255 17.55 20.60 22.92
N GLY A 256 16.22 20.54 22.84
CA GLY A 256 15.45 20.24 21.62
C GLY A 256 15.60 18.80 21.13
N ALA A 257 16.26 17.93 21.91
CA ALA A 257 16.41 16.52 21.57
C ALA A 257 15.33 15.66 22.23
N VAL A 258 14.86 14.65 21.50
CA VAL A 258 14.38 13.42 22.13
C VAL A 258 15.51 12.39 22.03
N LYS A 259 15.80 11.73 23.15
CA LYS A 259 16.76 10.62 23.20
C LYS A 259 16.03 9.33 23.54
N LEU A 260 16.44 8.26 22.87
CA LEU A 260 15.98 6.90 23.14
C LEU A 260 17.10 6.19 23.91
N TRP A 261 16.75 5.51 25.00
CA TRP A 261 17.67 4.74 25.82
C TRP A 261 17.19 3.29 25.98
N CYS A 262 18.07 2.33 25.72
CA CYS A 262 17.87 0.94 26.09
C CYS A 262 18.13 0.78 27.59
N LEU A 263 17.22 0.10 28.28
CA LEU A 263 17.35 -0.29 29.69
C LEU A 263 17.92 -1.71 29.75
N GLY A 264 18.94 -1.92 30.59
CA GLY A 264 19.53 -3.25 30.76
C GLY A 264 18.58 -4.21 31.48
N GLN A 265 18.69 -5.50 31.16
CA GLN A 265 18.00 -6.58 31.86
C GLN A 265 18.62 -6.89 33.24
N GLU A 266 19.86 -6.43 33.49
CA GLU A 266 20.51 -6.49 34.80
C GLU A 266 20.08 -5.30 35.68
N LEU A 267 19.67 -5.60 36.92
CA LEU A 267 19.25 -4.62 37.93
C LEU A 267 20.25 -3.46 38.08
N ASN A 268 19.74 -2.24 38.22
CA ASN A 268 20.50 -0.99 38.36
C ASN A 268 21.43 -0.59 37.18
N THR A 269 21.37 -1.27 36.03
CA THR A 269 22.17 -0.91 34.85
C THR A 269 21.88 0.51 34.36
N ALA A 270 22.94 1.28 34.06
CA ALA A 270 22.83 2.65 33.56
C ALA A 270 22.21 2.70 32.14
N PRO A 271 21.18 3.52 31.87
CA PRO A 271 20.56 3.63 30.55
C PRO A 271 21.55 3.93 29.42
N THR A 272 21.43 3.24 28.28
CA THR A 272 22.37 3.34 27.14
C THR A 272 21.70 4.01 25.95
N GLN A 273 22.30 5.05 25.36
CA GLN A 273 21.65 5.85 24.31
C GLN A 273 21.66 5.09 22.98
N ILE A 274 20.49 4.76 22.43
CA ILE A 274 20.35 4.04 21.15
C ILE A 274 20.05 4.98 19.98
N ALA A 275 19.38 6.10 20.20
CA ALA A 275 19.13 7.12 19.16
C ALA A 275 18.97 8.53 19.74
N LYS A 276 19.09 9.53 18.87
CA LYS A 276 18.82 10.95 19.18
C LYS A 276 18.09 11.59 17.98
N LEU A 277 16.93 12.18 18.24
CA LEU A 277 16.13 12.95 17.28
C LEU A 277 16.19 14.43 17.69
N GLN A 278 16.39 15.35 16.73
CA GLN A 278 16.56 16.79 17.02
C GLN A 278 15.43 17.60 16.41
N ASN A 279 14.67 18.32 17.25
CA ASN A 279 13.45 19.02 16.86
C ASN A 279 13.64 20.50 16.49
N GLY A 280 14.81 21.06 16.80
CA GLY A 280 15.09 22.49 16.74
C GLY A 280 14.80 23.14 18.09
N ASP A 281 13.52 23.28 18.40
CA ASP A 281 13.00 23.93 19.62
C ASP A 281 12.90 22.94 20.79
N SER A 282 12.85 23.45 22.03
CA SER A 282 12.77 22.64 23.27
C SER A 282 11.59 21.69 23.27
N VAL A 283 11.81 20.41 23.64
CA VAL A 283 10.75 19.40 23.74
C VAL A 283 10.14 19.44 25.14
N LEU A 284 8.84 19.72 25.22
CA LEU A 284 8.09 19.87 26.48
C LEU A 284 7.21 18.66 26.78
N SER A 285 6.71 17.98 25.76
CA SER A 285 5.86 16.79 25.88
C SER A 285 6.14 15.77 24.78
N ILE A 286 5.92 14.49 25.06
CA ILE A 286 6.09 13.38 24.11
C ILE A 286 4.98 12.33 24.24
N ALA A 287 4.55 11.75 23.12
CA ALA A 287 3.65 10.60 23.07
C ALA A 287 4.02 9.67 21.91
N VAL A 288 3.70 8.38 22.00
CA VAL A 288 4.04 7.36 20.99
C VAL A 288 2.81 6.53 20.63
N GLU A 289 2.61 6.28 19.34
CA GLU A 289 1.61 5.34 18.82
C GLU A 289 2.23 4.51 17.67
N GLY A 290 2.28 3.19 17.83
CA GLY A 290 3.01 2.31 16.90
C GLY A 290 4.47 2.74 16.80
N SER A 291 4.96 2.97 15.57
CA SER A 291 6.29 3.55 15.32
C SER A 291 6.28 5.06 15.03
N LEU A 292 5.23 5.79 15.44
CA LEU A 292 5.19 7.26 15.40
C LEU A 292 5.43 7.86 16.79
N LEU A 293 6.39 8.77 16.87
CA LEU A 293 6.65 9.63 18.04
C LEU A 293 6.17 11.05 17.74
N TYR A 294 5.34 11.58 18.62
CA TYR A 294 4.82 12.93 18.61
C TYR A 294 5.56 13.77 19.67
N CYS A 295 6.13 14.89 19.27
CA CYS A 295 6.93 15.80 20.12
C CYS A 295 6.25 17.17 20.18
N GLY A 296 5.72 17.56 21.33
CA GLY A 296 5.23 18.90 21.59
C GLY A 296 6.38 19.83 21.96
N LEU A 297 6.53 20.92 21.21
CA LEU A 297 7.65 21.85 21.36
C LEU A 297 7.23 23.20 21.97
N ALA A 298 8.21 23.89 22.55
CA ALA A 298 8.14 25.34 22.73
C ALA A 298 7.87 26.04 21.38
N GLY A 299 7.10 27.12 21.39
CA GLY A 299 6.67 27.83 20.17
C GLY A 299 5.58 27.12 19.34
N GLY A 300 4.86 26.14 19.90
CA GLY A 300 3.60 25.63 19.33
C GLY A 300 3.72 24.68 18.13
N ALA A 301 4.92 24.16 17.87
CA ALA A 301 5.14 23.16 16.83
C ALA A 301 4.98 21.73 17.37
N LEU A 302 4.23 20.90 16.65
CA LEU A 302 4.17 19.45 16.85
C LEU A 302 5.03 18.78 15.77
N ASN A 303 6.13 18.15 16.17
CA ASN A 303 6.95 17.32 15.29
C ASN A 303 6.52 15.85 15.41
N ILE A 304 6.40 15.16 14.29
CA ILE A 304 6.00 13.75 14.23
C ILE A 304 7.09 12.97 13.51
N TRP A 305 7.74 12.04 14.21
CA TRP A 305 8.85 11.22 13.74
C TRP A 305 8.42 9.78 13.54
N ASN A 306 8.96 9.10 12.53
CA ASN A 306 8.90 7.64 12.45
C ASN A 306 10.16 7.06 13.11
N LEU A 307 9.98 6.22 14.12
CA LEU A 307 11.05 5.68 14.95
C LEU A 307 11.89 4.64 14.19
N ASP A 308 11.28 3.84 13.32
CA ASP A 308 11.97 2.82 12.50
C ASP A 308 13.06 3.42 11.60
N SER A 309 12.75 4.54 10.94
CA SER A 309 13.63 5.22 9.97
C SER A 309 14.33 6.47 10.54
N GLN A 310 13.98 6.87 11.76
CA GLN A 310 14.46 8.07 12.45
C GLN A 310 14.25 9.38 11.63
N GLN A 311 13.23 9.40 10.75
CA GLN A 311 12.90 10.55 9.90
C GLN A 311 11.70 11.34 10.44
N LEU A 312 11.74 12.66 10.25
CA LEU A 312 10.60 13.55 10.51
C LEU A 312 9.54 13.33 9.40
N VAL A 313 8.37 12.83 9.80
CA VAL A 313 7.21 12.57 8.91
C VAL A 313 6.43 13.85 8.66
N LYS A 314 6.25 14.68 9.71
CA LYS A 314 5.45 15.91 9.65
C LYS A 314 5.90 16.90 10.72
N ARG A 315 5.87 18.19 10.40
CA ARG A 315 5.79 19.30 11.38
C ARG A 315 4.43 19.98 11.20
N ILE A 316 3.71 20.20 12.29
CA ILE A 316 2.47 20.98 12.34
C ILE A 316 2.75 22.23 13.17
N VAL A 317 2.30 23.40 12.70
CA VAL A 317 2.49 24.69 13.38
C VAL A 317 1.13 25.41 13.40
N GLN A 318 0.22 24.88 14.22
CA GLN A 318 -1.18 25.34 14.34
C GLN A 318 -1.57 25.79 15.75
N HIS A 319 -0.65 25.66 16.71
CA HIS A 319 -0.76 26.26 18.03
C HIS A 319 0.08 27.54 18.07
N THR A 320 -0.32 28.50 18.90
CA THR A 320 0.37 29.79 19.07
C THR A 320 1.11 29.90 20.40
N GLY A 321 0.91 28.95 21.31
CA GLY A 321 1.64 28.80 22.58
C GLY A 321 2.41 27.49 22.64
N ASP A 322 3.22 27.32 23.67
CA ASP A 322 4.08 26.16 23.91
C ASP A 322 3.26 24.89 24.18
N LEU A 323 3.63 23.76 23.55
CA LEU A 323 2.91 22.50 23.66
C LEU A 323 3.31 21.70 24.91
N TRP A 324 2.78 22.11 26.06
CA TRP A 324 2.87 21.40 27.34
C TRP A 324 2.16 20.04 27.35
N SER A 325 1.20 19.82 26.45
CA SER A 325 0.42 18.58 26.36
C SER A 325 0.43 18.00 24.96
N VAL A 326 0.80 16.73 24.84
CA VAL A 326 0.56 15.87 23.68
C VAL A 326 0.22 14.48 24.19
N HIS A 327 -0.94 13.96 23.78
CA HIS A 327 -1.38 12.57 23.99
C HIS A 327 -1.85 12.00 22.65
N VAL A 328 -1.90 10.67 22.52
CA VAL A 328 -2.51 10.00 21.37
C VAL A 328 -3.52 8.98 21.86
N ILE A 329 -4.73 9.01 21.33
CA ILE A 329 -5.84 8.13 21.70
C ILE A 329 -6.47 7.62 20.41
N GLN A 330 -6.37 6.32 20.15
CA GLN A 330 -7.01 5.63 19.01
C GLN A 330 -6.80 6.33 17.65
N GLY A 331 -5.56 6.66 17.29
CA GLY A 331 -5.23 7.32 16.03
C GLY A 331 -5.53 8.83 16.00
N VAL A 332 -5.90 9.43 17.13
CA VAL A 332 -6.13 10.88 17.26
C VAL A 332 -5.15 11.47 18.28
N ALA A 333 -4.27 12.36 17.81
CA ALA A 333 -3.39 13.13 18.70
C ALA A 333 -4.14 14.33 19.27
N ILE A 334 -4.06 14.51 20.60
CA ILE A 334 -4.67 15.63 21.33
C ILE A 334 -3.54 16.47 21.91
N CYS A 335 -3.52 17.76 21.56
CA CYS A 335 -2.41 18.66 21.86
C CYS A 335 -2.93 19.91 22.57
N GLY A 336 -2.36 20.26 23.72
CA GLY A 336 -2.73 21.42 24.53
C GLY A 336 -1.58 22.41 24.69
N ASP A 337 -1.88 23.70 24.49
CA ASP A 337 -0.89 24.78 24.44
C ASP A 337 -0.96 25.79 25.59
N SER A 338 0.10 26.59 25.74
CA SER A 338 0.22 27.61 26.79
C SER A 338 -0.78 28.77 26.73
N THR A 339 -1.64 28.84 25.70
CA THR A 339 -2.79 29.78 25.63
C THR A 339 -4.05 29.22 26.30
N GLY A 340 -4.04 27.96 26.74
CA GLY A 340 -5.22 27.27 27.25
C GLY A 340 -6.06 26.60 26.16
N THR A 341 -5.54 26.50 24.93
CA THR A 341 -6.24 25.89 23.78
C THR A 341 -5.81 24.45 23.57
N VAL A 342 -6.78 23.55 23.35
CA VAL A 342 -6.56 22.14 22.98
C VAL A 342 -7.04 21.90 21.55
N LYS A 343 -6.27 21.17 20.74
CA LYS A 343 -6.62 20.74 19.39
C LYS A 343 -6.51 19.23 19.23
N LYS A 344 -7.22 18.70 18.23
CA LYS A 344 -7.26 17.29 17.85
C LYS A 344 -6.75 17.13 16.41
N PHE A 345 -5.90 16.13 16.20
CA PHE A 345 -5.35 15.76 14.89
C PHE A 345 -5.67 14.31 14.57
N ASN A 346 -6.20 14.03 13.38
CA ASN A 346 -6.42 12.65 12.93
C ASN A 346 -5.09 11.98 12.50
N SER A 347 -5.16 10.69 12.17
CA SER A 347 -4.06 9.88 11.64
C SER A 347 -3.55 10.30 10.24
N ARG A 348 -4.15 11.34 9.61
CA ARG A 348 -3.61 12.02 8.41
C ARG A 348 -2.90 13.34 8.76
N PHE A 349 -2.84 13.71 10.04
CA PHE A 349 -2.29 14.96 10.57
C PHE A 349 -3.10 16.21 10.19
N GLU A 350 -4.42 16.06 10.07
CA GLU A 350 -5.40 17.12 9.78
C GLU A 350 -6.12 17.55 11.09
N GLU A 351 -6.36 18.85 11.29
CA GLU A 351 -7.11 19.35 12.45
C GLU A 351 -8.59 18.93 12.35
N VAL A 352 -9.06 18.10 13.28
CA VAL A 352 -10.47 17.65 13.33
C VAL A 352 -11.33 18.42 14.35
N GLY A 353 -10.73 19.38 15.05
CA GLY A 353 -11.40 20.29 15.97
C GLY A 353 -10.51 20.70 17.14
N GLY A 354 -11.01 21.62 17.96
CA GLY A 354 -10.31 22.12 19.15
C GLY A 354 -11.23 22.96 20.01
N TRP A 355 -10.85 23.18 21.27
CA TRP A 355 -11.62 23.92 22.25
C TRP A 355 -10.70 24.67 23.23
N THR A 356 -11.21 25.72 23.86
CA THR A 356 -10.51 26.43 24.94
C THR A 356 -10.75 25.69 26.25
N ALA A 357 -9.71 25.09 26.81
CA ALA A 357 -9.74 24.35 28.06
C ALA A 357 -9.60 25.26 29.29
N HIS A 358 -8.74 26.29 29.20
CA HIS A 358 -8.44 27.22 30.30
C HIS A 358 -8.56 28.67 29.85
N GLN A 359 -8.82 29.59 30.79
CA GLN A 359 -8.76 31.04 30.54
C GLN A 359 -7.37 31.62 30.78
N GLY A 360 -6.48 30.82 31.38
CA GLY A 360 -5.05 31.08 31.48
C GLY A 360 -4.23 29.96 30.84
N THR A 361 -2.97 29.87 31.22
CA THR A 361 -2.03 28.86 30.73
C THR A 361 -2.43 27.48 31.21
N MET A 362 -2.67 26.58 30.27
CA MET A 362 -2.72 25.13 30.51
C MET A 362 -1.29 24.62 30.72
N LEU A 363 -1.09 23.85 31.78
CA LEU A 363 0.20 23.40 32.29
C LEU A 363 0.29 21.87 32.38
N ALA A 364 -0.84 21.20 32.62
CA ALA A 364 -0.91 19.76 32.80
C ALA A 364 -2.05 19.12 31.99
N SER A 365 -1.93 17.83 31.73
CA SER A 365 -3.02 17.01 31.17
C SER A 365 -2.83 15.53 31.49
N ALA A 366 -3.94 14.80 31.57
CA ALA A 366 -3.95 13.36 31.69
C ALA A 366 -5.03 12.74 30.80
N VAL A 367 -4.80 11.51 30.37
CA VAL A 367 -5.78 10.61 29.74
C VAL A 367 -5.93 9.39 30.64
N GLY A 368 -7.15 8.89 30.79
CA GLY A 368 -7.40 7.62 31.46
C GLY A 368 -8.75 7.02 31.06
N ARG A 369 -8.87 5.70 31.18
CA ARG A 369 -10.13 4.98 30.96
C ARG A 369 -10.81 4.70 32.29
N VAL A 370 -11.99 5.25 32.48
CA VAL A 370 -12.84 5.03 33.66
C VAL A 370 -14.01 4.16 33.25
N LYS A 371 -13.98 2.88 33.63
CA LYS A 371 -14.97 1.87 33.20
C LYS A 371 -14.95 1.76 31.66
N ASP A 372 -16.00 2.18 30.97
CA ASP A 372 -16.04 2.27 29.50
C ASP A 372 -15.87 3.69 28.95
N ARG A 373 -15.56 4.67 29.81
CA ARG A 373 -15.41 6.07 29.43
C ARG A 373 -13.95 6.44 29.15
N GLN A 374 -13.69 7.12 28.04
CA GLN A 374 -12.41 7.77 27.74
C GLN A 374 -12.42 9.18 28.33
N ILE A 375 -11.68 9.39 29.42
CA ILE A 375 -11.61 10.68 30.13
C ILE A 375 -10.31 11.40 29.78
N TYR A 376 -10.42 12.68 29.45
CA TYR A 376 -9.30 13.60 29.32
C TYR A 376 -9.45 14.71 30.36
N ALA A 377 -8.40 15.01 31.10
CA ALA A 377 -8.36 16.11 32.06
C ALA A 377 -7.23 17.09 31.73
N THR A 378 -7.45 18.37 31.99
CA THR A 378 -6.43 19.43 31.84
C THR A 378 -6.39 20.31 33.08
N GLY A 379 -5.20 20.82 33.40
CA GLY A 379 -4.96 21.70 34.54
C GLY A 379 -4.20 22.95 34.12
N GLY A 380 -4.46 24.07 34.79
CA GLY A 380 -3.83 25.35 34.46
C GLY A 380 -3.65 26.28 35.65
N ASN A 381 -3.13 27.47 35.36
CA ASN A 381 -2.95 28.55 36.34
C ASN A 381 -4.22 29.36 36.64
N ASP A 382 -5.37 28.99 36.06
CA ASP A 382 -6.70 29.48 36.45
C ASP A 382 -7.30 28.71 37.66
N ASN A 383 -6.45 27.98 38.40
CA ASN A 383 -6.79 27.15 39.57
C ASN A 383 -7.93 26.15 39.30
N SER A 384 -8.05 25.63 38.08
CA SER A 384 -9.08 24.65 37.74
C SER A 384 -8.53 23.38 37.10
N VAL A 385 -9.27 22.29 37.26
CA VAL A 385 -9.15 21.08 36.43
C VAL A 385 -10.40 20.97 35.58
N GLY A 386 -10.24 21.02 34.26
CA GLY A 386 -11.29 20.68 33.31
C GLY A 386 -11.29 19.17 33.07
N ILE A 387 -12.47 18.57 32.93
CA ILE A 387 -12.67 17.14 32.72
C ILE A 387 -13.62 16.96 31.53
N TRP A 388 -13.19 16.22 30.52
CA TRP A 388 -13.95 15.93 29.30
C TRP A 388 -14.18 14.44 29.16
N ASP A 389 -15.40 14.10 28.77
CA ASP A 389 -15.75 12.78 28.29
C ASP A 389 -15.53 12.76 26.77
N LEU A 390 -14.58 11.95 26.30
CA LEU A 390 -14.29 11.76 24.88
C LEU A 390 -14.94 10.50 24.31
N THR A 391 -15.72 9.77 25.12
CA THR A 391 -16.27 8.46 24.74
C THR A 391 -17.18 8.55 23.53
N GLU A 392 -18.06 9.55 23.44
CA GLU A 392 -18.92 9.75 22.27
C GLU A 392 -18.12 10.06 20.99
N PHE A 393 -16.97 10.74 21.10
CA PHE A 393 -16.07 11.01 19.97
C PHE A 393 -15.38 9.75 19.45
N PHE A 394 -15.11 8.77 20.31
CA PHE A 394 -14.57 7.46 19.91
C PHE A 394 -15.66 6.47 19.49
N LEU A 395 -16.83 6.46 20.15
CA LEU A 395 -18.00 5.67 19.75
C LEU A 395 -18.53 6.08 18.37
N SER A 396 -18.49 7.37 18.04
CA SER A 396 -18.80 7.86 16.67
C SER A 396 -17.71 7.55 15.63
N GLN A 397 -16.60 6.91 16.03
CA GLN A 397 -15.53 6.42 15.15
C GLN A 397 -15.30 4.90 15.28
N GLU A 398 -16.13 4.16 16.03
CA GLU A 398 -16.12 2.69 16.07
C GLU A 398 -16.35 2.07 14.68
N GLU A 399 -17.11 2.78 13.82
CA GLU A 399 -17.05 2.64 12.37
C GLU A 399 -16.27 3.84 11.80
N LEU A 400 -14.97 3.66 11.54
CA LEU A 400 -14.24 4.62 10.71
C LEU A 400 -14.88 4.62 9.32
N PRO A 401 -15.24 5.80 8.76
CA PRO A 401 -15.98 5.85 7.50
C PRO A 401 -15.18 5.20 6.35
N PRO A 402 -15.86 4.52 5.41
CA PRO A 402 -15.21 3.78 4.33
C PRO A 402 -14.26 4.69 3.56
N ILE A 403 -13.05 4.20 3.29
CA ILE A 403 -11.93 5.05 2.88
C ILE A 403 -12.26 5.69 1.52
N SER A 404 -12.02 6.99 1.31
CA SER A 404 -12.35 7.59 0.00
C SER A 404 -11.58 6.91 -1.13
N ASN A 405 -12.25 6.67 -2.25
CA ASN A 405 -11.61 6.24 -3.48
C ASN A 405 -10.53 7.24 -3.94
N ASP A 406 -10.65 8.53 -3.60
CA ASP A 406 -9.62 9.53 -3.86
C ASP A 406 -8.33 9.23 -3.08
N GLU A 407 -8.41 8.67 -1.88
CA GLU A 407 -7.24 8.27 -1.09
C GLU A 407 -6.51 7.11 -1.79
N MET A 408 -7.27 6.12 -2.28
CA MET A 408 -6.73 5.00 -3.06
C MET A 408 -6.05 5.48 -4.36
N VAL A 409 -6.64 6.44 -5.09
CA VAL A 409 -6.05 7.03 -6.30
C VAL A 409 -4.82 7.87 -5.97
N ASN A 410 -4.83 8.65 -4.89
CA ASN A 410 -3.65 9.41 -4.42
C ASN A 410 -2.51 8.49 -3.92
N THR A 411 -2.83 7.33 -3.35
CA THR A 411 -1.85 6.28 -3.01
C THR A 411 -1.31 5.63 -4.28
N LEU A 412 -2.16 5.31 -5.27
CA LEU A 412 -1.72 4.78 -6.57
C LEU A 412 -0.79 5.76 -7.29
N ALA A 413 -1.07 7.07 -7.23
CA ALA A 413 -0.22 8.10 -7.82
C ALA A 413 1.20 8.11 -7.21
N LYS A 414 1.31 7.95 -5.88
CA LYS A 414 2.59 7.78 -5.19
C LYS A 414 3.24 6.45 -5.59
N PHE A 415 2.48 5.36 -5.65
CA PHE A 415 3.01 4.02 -5.90
C PHE A 415 3.55 3.83 -7.34
N VAL A 416 2.91 4.46 -8.33
CA VAL A 416 3.37 4.53 -9.72
C VAL A 416 4.67 5.37 -9.86
N SER A 417 4.92 6.32 -8.97
CA SER A 417 6.13 7.17 -9.04
C SER A 417 7.43 6.44 -8.73
N PHE A 418 7.38 5.37 -7.91
CA PHE A 418 8.54 4.51 -7.64
C PHE A 418 8.85 3.65 -8.88
N LYS A 419 10.09 3.75 -9.37
CA LYS A 419 10.51 3.11 -10.62
C LYS A 419 10.99 1.68 -10.34
N THR A 420 10.07 0.85 -9.89
CA THR A 420 10.26 -0.52 -9.38
C THR A 420 10.60 -1.53 -10.49
N ILE A 421 11.66 -1.29 -11.26
CA ILE A 421 12.02 -2.08 -12.44
C ILE A 421 13.00 -3.20 -12.05
N SER A 422 12.45 -4.38 -11.71
CA SER A 422 13.21 -5.57 -11.27
C SER A 422 14.31 -5.98 -12.25
N ALA A 423 13.99 -6.02 -13.55
CA ALA A 423 14.88 -6.46 -14.63
C ALA A 423 16.13 -5.56 -14.88
N SER A 424 16.39 -4.56 -14.02
CA SER A 424 17.57 -3.70 -14.11
C SER A 424 18.09 -3.30 -12.73
N PRO A 425 19.22 -3.89 -12.25
CA PRO A 425 19.79 -3.62 -10.92
C PRO A 425 20.08 -2.14 -10.59
N LYS A 426 20.13 -1.26 -11.60
CA LYS A 426 20.17 0.21 -11.39
C LYS A 426 19.00 0.70 -10.53
N PHE A 427 17.85 0.05 -10.60
CA PHE A 427 16.61 0.45 -9.94
C PHE A 427 16.36 -0.29 -8.62
N ALA A 428 17.27 -1.15 -8.13
CA ALA A 428 17.10 -1.86 -6.86
C ALA A 428 16.83 -0.91 -5.65
N GLY A 429 17.38 0.31 -5.66
CA GLY A 429 17.06 1.34 -4.67
C GLY A 429 15.64 1.92 -4.78
N GLU A 430 15.04 1.93 -5.96
CA GLU A 430 13.65 2.31 -6.20
C GLU A 430 12.70 1.15 -5.84
N CYS A 431 13.07 -0.09 -6.17
CA CYS A 431 12.34 -1.30 -5.77
C CYS A 431 12.22 -1.41 -4.24
N ASN A 432 13.32 -1.25 -3.51
CA ASN A 432 13.33 -1.27 -2.04
C ASN A 432 12.52 -0.10 -1.44
N GLN A 433 12.56 1.10 -2.05
CA GLN A 433 11.70 2.21 -1.62
C GLN A 433 10.22 1.93 -1.87
N GLY A 434 9.86 1.32 -3.01
CA GLY A 434 8.50 0.89 -3.32
C GLY A 434 7.97 -0.16 -2.33
N ALA A 435 8.77 -1.17 -2.02
CA ALA A 435 8.44 -2.19 -1.01
C ALA A 435 8.26 -1.57 0.38
N ALA A 436 9.17 -0.69 0.81
CA ALA A 436 9.09 0.00 2.10
C ALA A 436 7.96 1.04 2.16
N PHE A 437 7.56 1.63 1.04
CA PHE A 437 6.34 2.44 0.93
C PHE A 437 5.10 1.56 1.11
N LEU A 438 5.00 0.46 0.36
CA LEU A 438 3.86 -0.47 0.41
C LEU A 438 3.70 -1.06 1.81
N ARG A 439 4.78 -1.55 2.45
CA ARG A 439 4.78 -2.02 3.85
C ARG A 439 4.21 -0.98 4.82
N ARG A 440 4.69 0.26 4.75
CA ARG A 440 4.20 1.36 5.61
C ARG A 440 2.75 1.70 5.33
N HIS A 441 2.30 1.61 4.08
CA HIS A 441 0.91 1.84 3.72
C HIS A 441 -0.02 0.71 4.22
N CYS A 442 0.40 -0.55 4.13
CA CYS A 442 -0.32 -1.68 4.71
C CYS A 442 -0.44 -1.56 6.25
N ASN A 443 0.63 -1.12 6.94
CA ASN A 443 0.55 -0.78 8.38
C ASN A 443 -0.45 0.35 8.65
N TYR A 444 -0.42 1.44 7.87
CA TYR A 444 -1.38 2.56 8.00
C TYR A 444 -2.84 2.14 7.79
N LEU A 445 -3.08 1.14 6.92
CA LEU A 445 -4.39 0.54 6.70
C LEU A 445 -4.83 -0.44 7.81
N GLY A 446 -3.95 -0.80 8.74
CA GLY A 446 -4.26 -1.67 9.89
C GLY A 446 -3.79 -3.13 9.76
N ALA A 447 -3.00 -3.47 8.74
CA ALA A 447 -2.39 -4.79 8.64
C ALA A 447 -1.16 -4.93 9.55
N LYS A 448 -0.89 -6.14 10.03
CA LYS A 448 0.46 -6.51 10.52
C LYS A 448 1.32 -6.85 9.31
N THR A 449 2.54 -6.33 9.22
CA THR A 449 3.40 -6.53 8.03
C THR A 449 4.80 -7.00 8.36
N LYS A 450 5.48 -7.57 7.36
CA LYS A 450 6.89 -7.95 7.38
C LYS A 450 7.47 -7.83 5.96
N LEU A 451 8.79 -7.69 5.84
CA LEU A 451 9.51 -7.90 4.57
C LEU A 451 10.17 -9.27 4.64
N LEU A 452 9.89 -10.14 3.67
CA LEU A 452 10.53 -11.44 3.53
C LEU A 452 11.61 -11.33 2.45
N THR A 453 12.88 -11.39 2.86
CA THR A 453 14.03 -11.27 1.95
C THR A 453 14.18 -12.54 1.11
N THR A 454 14.21 -12.39 -0.22
CA THR A 454 14.27 -13.50 -1.19
C THR A 454 15.69 -13.92 -1.59
N GLY A 455 16.68 -13.06 -1.34
CA GLY A 455 18.06 -13.25 -1.79
C GLY A 455 18.88 -11.99 -1.59
N GLN A 456 20.14 -12.01 -2.05
CA GLN A 456 21.09 -10.91 -1.85
C GLN A 456 20.96 -9.79 -2.90
N ASP A 457 20.52 -10.14 -4.12
CA ASP A 457 20.37 -9.22 -5.26
C ASP A 457 18.92 -9.17 -5.79
N THR A 458 17.93 -9.58 -4.98
CA THR A 458 16.51 -9.66 -5.33
C THR A 458 15.63 -8.82 -4.39
N ASN A 459 14.48 -8.36 -4.90
CA ASN A 459 13.57 -7.50 -4.18
C ASN A 459 12.69 -8.30 -3.18
N PRO A 460 12.43 -7.78 -1.96
CA PRO A 460 11.76 -8.53 -0.89
C PRO A 460 10.24 -8.64 -1.08
N ILE A 461 9.65 -9.75 -0.64
CA ILE A 461 8.18 -9.90 -0.61
C ILE A 461 7.62 -9.06 0.54
N VAL A 462 6.61 -8.23 0.25
CA VAL A 462 5.80 -7.57 1.29
C VAL A 462 4.74 -8.57 1.76
N PHE A 463 4.90 -9.06 2.99
CA PHE A 463 3.88 -9.82 3.71
C PHE A 463 2.99 -8.84 4.48
N ALA A 464 1.66 -8.99 4.37
CA ALA A 464 0.70 -8.27 5.19
C ALA A 464 -0.42 -9.21 5.65
N ARG A 465 -0.91 -9.06 6.88
CA ARG A 465 -2.06 -9.81 7.41
C ARG A 465 -3.07 -8.89 8.10
N PHE A 466 -4.30 -8.91 7.61
CA PHE A 466 -5.47 -8.45 8.35
C PHE A 466 -6.05 -9.65 9.09
N SER A 467 -6.27 -9.49 10.40
CA SER A 467 -7.02 -10.46 11.21
C SER A 467 -8.53 -10.24 11.04
N ALA A 468 -9.32 -11.29 11.25
CA ALA A 468 -10.78 -11.15 11.35
C ALA A 468 -11.16 -10.13 12.44
N THR A 469 -12.17 -9.31 12.17
CA THR A 469 -12.69 -8.24 13.07
C THR A 469 -14.20 -8.33 13.29
N SER A 470 -14.91 -9.14 12.50
CA SER A 470 -16.34 -9.43 12.67
C SER A 470 -16.65 -9.95 14.07
N PRO A 471 -17.79 -9.57 14.69
CA PRO A 471 -18.33 -10.22 15.88
C PRO A 471 -18.63 -11.72 15.68
N GLN A 472 -18.72 -12.18 14.43
CA GLN A 472 -18.79 -13.58 14.02
C GLN A 472 -17.63 -13.88 13.08
N PRO A 473 -16.43 -14.19 13.61
CA PRO A 473 -15.26 -14.52 12.81
C PRO A 473 -15.29 -15.99 12.36
N THR A 474 -14.74 -16.25 11.18
CA THR A 474 -14.41 -17.59 10.67
C THR A 474 -12.94 -17.92 10.93
N ASP A 475 -12.61 -19.21 11.04
CA ASP A 475 -11.24 -19.71 11.05
C ASP A 475 -10.49 -19.49 9.71
N LYS A 476 -11.24 -19.41 8.61
CA LYS A 476 -10.71 -19.26 7.25
C LYS A 476 -9.72 -18.11 7.03
N THR A 477 -8.78 -18.33 6.12
CA THR A 477 -7.78 -17.37 5.66
C THR A 477 -7.71 -17.32 4.14
N ILE A 478 -7.93 -16.14 3.55
CA ILE A 478 -7.78 -15.88 2.11
C ILE A 478 -6.40 -15.29 1.85
N LEU A 479 -5.66 -15.81 0.87
CA LEU A 479 -4.39 -15.26 0.40
C LEU A 479 -4.59 -14.46 -0.88
N PHE A 480 -4.34 -13.16 -0.85
CA PHE A 480 -4.18 -12.33 -2.05
C PHE A 480 -2.71 -12.34 -2.51
N TYR A 481 -2.48 -12.53 -3.81
CA TYR A 481 -1.17 -12.38 -4.44
C TYR A 481 -1.17 -11.32 -5.54
N GLY A 482 -0.05 -10.59 -5.64
CA GLY A 482 0.29 -9.68 -6.73
C GLY A 482 1.78 -9.32 -6.72
N HIS A 483 2.19 -8.36 -7.54
CA HIS A 483 3.57 -7.88 -7.60
C HIS A 483 3.66 -6.35 -7.76
N TYR A 484 4.71 -5.75 -7.19
CA TYR A 484 4.94 -4.31 -7.22
C TYR A 484 6.00 -3.88 -8.24
N ASP A 485 6.74 -4.81 -8.84
CA ASP A 485 7.67 -4.54 -9.93
C ASP A 485 6.99 -4.38 -11.30
N ILE A 486 7.70 -3.73 -12.23
CA ILE A 486 7.17 -3.24 -13.52
C ILE A 486 8.20 -3.33 -14.65
N VAL A 487 7.78 -3.60 -15.89
CA VAL A 487 8.62 -3.37 -17.09
C VAL A 487 8.97 -1.89 -17.25
N GLY A 488 10.24 -1.61 -17.54
CA GLY A 488 10.72 -0.24 -17.75
C GLY A 488 10.16 0.44 -19.01
N ALA A 489 9.81 1.73 -18.88
CA ALA A 489 9.37 2.56 -20.01
C ALA A 489 10.49 3.48 -20.55
N ASP A 490 10.66 3.54 -21.87
CA ASP A 490 11.69 4.34 -22.58
C ASP A 490 11.23 5.79 -22.81
N LEU A 491 11.65 6.69 -21.91
CA LEU A 491 11.38 8.14 -21.98
C LEU A 491 12.04 8.84 -23.19
N ASN A 492 12.96 8.19 -23.91
CA ASN A 492 13.73 8.82 -25.00
C ASN A 492 13.00 8.77 -26.35
N ARG A 493 11.75 8.31 -26.39
CA ARG A 493 10.93 8.20 -27.61
C ARG A 493 9.53 8.80 -27.36
N PRO A 494 8.97 9.55 -28.32
CA PRO A 494 7.63 10.14 -28.21
C PRO A 494 6.54 9.08 -28.44
N LYS A 495 6.51 8.07 -27.57
CA LYS A 495 5.50 7.00 -27.57
C LYS A 495 4.43 7.20 -26.50
N TRP A 496 4.80 7.80 -25.37
CA TRP A 496 3.90 8.08 -24.26
C TRP A 496 3.35 9.51 -24.37
N ASN A 497 2.07 9.67 -24.05
CA ASN A 497 1.36 10.94 -24.05
C ASN A 497 1.52 11.74 -22.74
N SER A 498 1.98 11.07 -21.67
CA SER A 498 2.30 11.61 -20.34
C SER A 498 3.57 10.94 -19.81
N ASP A 499 4.16 11.41 -18.69
CA ASP A 499 5.26 10.65 -18.06
C ASP A 499 4.72 9.32 -17.50
N PRO A 500 5.24 8.14 -17.90
CA PRO A 500 4.82 6.85 -17.36
C PRO A 500 4.95 6.74 -15.83
N TYR A 501 5.83 7.51 -15.21
CA TYR A 501 6.04 7.50 -13.75
C TYR A 501 5.30 8.65 -13.04
N GLN A 502 4.36 9.33 -13.71
CA GLN A 502 3.47 10.31 -13.10
C GLN A 502 2.01 9.98 -13.45
N LEU A 503 1.24 9.50 -12.47
CA LEU A 503 -0.14 9.08 -12.69
C LEU A 503 -0.99 10.26 -13.20
N THR A 504 -1.49 10.13 -14.43
CA THR A 504 -2.18 11.22 -15.14
C THR A 504 -3.62 10.83 -15.42
N SER A 505 -4.58 11.60 -14.88
CA SER A 505 -6.01 11.30 -15.02
C SER A 505 -6.61 11.99 -16.27
N ILE A 506 -7.11 11.22 -17.22
CA ILE A 506 -7.67 11.73 -18.49
C ILE A 506 -8.92 10.93 -18.86
N ASN A 507 -10.05 11.62 -19.11
CA ASN A 507 -11.30 11.04 -19.64
C ASN A 507 -11.82 9.77 -18.91
N GLY A 508 -11.64 9.68 -17.58
CA GLY A 508 -12.05 8.51 -16.78
C GLY A 508 -11.04 7.36 -16.75
N PHE A 509 -9.84 7.55 -17.29
CA PHE A 509 -8.70 6.63 -17.21
C PHE A 509 -7.57 7.24 -16.39
N LEU A 510 -6.83 6.38 -15.69
CA LEU A 510 -5.59 6.70 -14.98
C LEU A 510 -4.43 6.16 -15.82
N TYR A 511 -3.57 7.03 -16.35
CA TYR A 511 -2.41 6.67 -17.18
C TYR A 511 -1.11 6.61 -16.37
N GLY A 512 -0.27 5.63 -16.67
CA GLY A 512 1.04 5.42 -16.02
C GLY A 512 1.55 3.99 -16.23
N ARG A 513 2.77 3.68 -15.81
CA ARG A 513 3.32 2.31 -15.82
C ARG A 513 2.95 1.58 -14.52
N GLY A 514 2.38 0.40 -14.69
CA GLY A 514 1.98 -0.54 -13.65
C GLY A 514 0.72 -0.16 -12.90
N VAL A 515 -0.10 0.74 -13.43
CA VAL A 515 -1.41 1.08 -12.83
C VAL A 515 -2.43 -0.04 -13.10
N SER A 516 -2.36 -0.70 -14.26
CA SER A 516 -3.07 -1.95 -14.49
C SER A 516 -2.27 -3.16 -13.99
N ASP A 517 -0.93 -3.10 -14.05
CA ASP A 517 -0.04 -4.25 -13.93
C ASP A 517 1.11 -4.03 -12.92
N ASN A 518 0.95 -4.26 -11.62
CA ASN A 518 -0.24 -4.72 -10.91
C ASN A 518 -0.64 -3.80 -9.73
N LYS A 519 -0.11 -2.57 -9.68
CA LYS A 519 -0.22 -1.66 -8.53
C LYS A 519 -1.64 -1.19 -8.24
N GLY A 520 -2.49 -1.02 -9.26
CA GLY A 520 -3.92 -0.70 -9.10
C GLY A 520 -4.71 -1.85 -8.45
N PRO A 521 -4.71 -3.06 -9.03
CA PRO A 521 -5.32 -4.25 -8.45
C PRO A 521 -4.89 -4.53 -6.99
N ILE A 522 -3.61 -4.39 -6.67
CA ILE A 522 -3.08 -4.49 -5.28
C ILE A 522 -3.75 -3.49 -4.33
N LEU A 523 -3.87 -2.22 -4.73
CA LEU A 523 -4.50 -1.22 -3.87
C LEU A 523 -6.01 -1.43 -3.75
N ALA A 524 -6.68 -1.91 -4.80
CA ALA A 524 -8.10 -2.26 -4.75
C ALA A 524 -8.41 -3.36 -3.73
N SER A 525 -7.57 -4.41 -3.64
CA SER A 525 -7.74 -5.49 -2.65
C SER A 525 -7.31 -5.06 -1.25
N LEU A 526 -6.20 -4.33 -1.09
CA LEU A 526 -5.77 -3.78 0.21
C LEU A 526 -6.82 -2.84 0.81
N TYR A 527 -7.35 -1.90 0.03
CA TYR A 527 -8.38 -0.97 0.50
C TYR A 527 -9.71 -1.67 0.83
N ALA A 528 -10.04 -2.79 0.15
CA ALA A 528 -11.22 -3.60 0.46
C ALA A 528 -11.09 -4.35 1.80
N ALA A 529 -9.93 -4.96 2.08
CA ALA A 529 -9.66 -5.61 3.36
C ALA A 529 -9.61 -4.60 4.52
N ALA A 530 -8.95 -3.45 4.30
CA ALA A 530 -8.87 -2.36 5.26
C ALA A 530 -10.23 -1.74 5.60
N ASP A 531 -11.10 -1.58 4.60
CA ASP A 531 -12.48 -1.14 4.76
C ASP A 531 -13.29 -2.03 5.72
N LEU A 532 -13.23 -3.35 5.50
CA LEU A 532 -13.93 -4.33 6.32
C LEU A 532 -13.35 -4.39 7.73
N ALA A 533 -12.02 -4.31 7.87
CA ALA A 533 -11.36 -4.26 9.17
C ALA A 533 -11.74 -2.98 9.96
N ARG A 534 -11.76 -1.81 9.29
CA ARG A 534 -12.15 -0.52 9.89
C ARG A 534 -13.63 -0.42 10.27
N THR A 535 -14.49 -1.14 9.56
CA THR A 535 -15.94 -1.24 9.86
C THR A 535 -16.29 -2.52 10.63
N LYS A 536 -15.31 -3.12 11.34
CA LYS A 536 -15.45 -4.31 12.19
C LYS A 536 -16.28 -5.45 11.56
N SER A 537 -16.14 -5.63 10.25
CA SER A 537 -17.00 -6.49 9.42
C SER A 537 -16.23 -7.51 8.59
N LEU A 538 -14.91 -7.64 8.79
CA LEU A 538 -14.08 -8.66 8.13
C LEU A 538 -14.25 -10.02 8.85
N PRO A 539 -14.88 -11.04 8.24
CA PRO A 539 -15.14 -12.31 8.91
C PRO A 539 -13.93 -13.25 8.92
N CYS A 540 -13.13 -13.26 7.86
CA CYS A 540 -11.98 -14.14 7.71
C CYS A 540 -10.66 -13.40 7.96
N ASN A 541 -9.55 -14.14 8.02
CA ASN A 541 -8.23 -13.52 7.87
C ASN A 541 -7.98 -13.21 6.38
N VAL A 542 -7.25 -12.14 6.09
CA VAL A 542 -6.75 -11.85 4.73
C VAL A 542 -5.24 -11.63 4.78
N VAL A 543 -4.50 -12.51 4.11
CA VAL A 543 -3.04 -12.45 3.93
C VAL A 543 -2.74 -11.89 2.55
N PHE A 544 -1.70 -11.07 2.44
CA PHE A 544 -1.17 -10.54 1.20
C PHE A 544 0.28 -10.99 1.06
N LEU A 545 0.62 -11.59 -0.08
CA LEU A 545 2.00 -11.80 -0.53
C LEU A 545 2.21 -10.97 -1.78
N ILE A 546 3.02 -9.91 -1.68
CA ILE A 546 3.24 -8.99 -2.80
C ILE A 546 4.73 -8.95 -3.14
N GLU A 547 5.11 -9.57 -4.26
CA GLU A 547 6.53 -9.71 -4.65
C GLU A 547 7.05 -8.56 -5.52
N GLY A 548 8.36 -8.56 -5.79
CA GLY A 548 9.04 -7.53 -6.59
C GLY A 548 9.97 -8.11 -7.66
N GLU A 549 9.69 -9.31 -8.14
CA GLU A 549 10.49 -10.03 -9.15
C GLU A 549 9.64 -10.71 -10.24
N GLU A 550 8.33 -10.47 -10.34
CA GLU A 550 7.44 -11.22 -11.27
C GLU A 550 7.86 -10.98 -12.74
N GLU A 551 8.08 -9.71 -13.10
CA GLU A 551 8.57 -9.27 -14.42
C GLU A 551 10.00 -9.77 -14.71
N SER A 552 10.67 -10.34 -13.69
CA SER A 552 11.99 -10.96 -13.72
C SER A 552 11.97 -12.47 -13.39
N GLY A 553 10.79 -13.11 -13.40
CA GLY A 553 10.62 -14.56 -13.24
C GLY A 553 10.45 -15.08 -11.81
N SER A 554 9.93 -14.25 -10.88
CA SER A 554 9.65 -14.57 -9.47
C SER A 554 10.85 -15.17 -8.72
N GLN A 555 12.04 -14.58 -8.92
CA GLN A 555 13.30 -15.08 -8.39
C GLN A 555 13.30 -15.15 -6.85
N GLY A 556 13.56 -16.34 -6.31
CA GLY A 556 13.56 -16.63 -4.87
C GLY A 556 12.16 -16.83 -4.25
N PHE A 557 11.07 -16.38 -4.89
CA PHE A 557 9.72 -16.38 -4.30
C PHE A 557 9.30 -17.74 -3.74
N HIS A 558 9.45 -18.80 -4.55
CA HIS A 558 9.04 -20.16 -4.17
C HIS A 558 9.77 -20.65 -2.91
N GLN A 559 11.07 -20.38 -2.80
CA GLN A 559 11.87 -20.77 -1.64
C GLN A 559 11.44 -19.99 -0.40
N THR A 560 11.34 -18.67 -0.49
CA THR A 560 11.02 -17.81 0.66
C THR A 560 9.61 -18.06 1.21
N VAL A 561 8.63 -18.37 0.35
CA VAL A 561 7.28 -18.75 0.78
C VAL A 561 7.28 -20.12 1.46
N HIS A 562 8.08 -21.08 0.99
CA HIS A 562 8.22 -22.38 1.64
C HIS A 562 8.89 -22.25 3.02
N GLU A 563 9.95 -21.45 3.13
CA GLU A 563 10.65 -21.15 4.39
C GLU A 563 9.75 -20.45 5.41
N HIS A 564 8.96 -19.46 4.98
CA HIS A 564 8.09 -18.66 5.85
C HIS A 564 6.66 -19.22 5.97
N LYS A 565 6.40 -20.42 5.45
CA LYS A 565 5.06 -21.05 5.45
C LYS A 565 4.40 -21.11 6.83
N ALA A 566 5.19 -21.34 7.88
CA ALA A 566 4.71 -21.38 9.26
C ALA A 566 4.27 -20.00 9.80
N GLU A 567 4.82 -18.90 9.28
CA GLU A 567 4.45 -17.53 9.63
C GLU A 567 3.26 -17.02 8.78
N ILE A 568 3.17 -17.47 7.52
CA ILE A 568 2.03 -17.24 6.64
C ILE A 568 0.77 -17.95 7.19
N GLY A 569 0.93 -19.17 7.68
CA GLY A 569 -0.13 -19.99 8.29
C GLY A 569 -0.97 -20.77 7.27
N PRO A 570 -2.07 -21.40 7.72
CA PRO A 570 -3.02 -22.08 6.83
C PRO A 570 -3.75 -21.07 5.94
N ILE A 571 -4.04 -21.48 4.70
CA ILE A 571 -4.75 -20.72 3.67
C ILE A 571 -5.85 -21.63 3.10
N ASP A 572 -7.06 -21.10 2.93
CA ASP A 572 -8.23 -21.83 2.43
C ASP A 572 -8.55 -21.51 0.97
N TYR A 573 -8.22 -20.30 0.51
CA TYR A 573 -8.36 -19.88 -0.89
C TYR A 573 -7.23 -18.94 -1.30
N VAL A 574 -6.82 -19.03 -2.56
CA VAL A 574 -5.82 -18.14 -3.17
C VAL A 574 -6.52 -17.25 -4.21
N LEU A 575 -6.29 -15.95 -4.16
CA LEU A 575 -6.91 -14.96 -5.05
C LEU A 575 -5.82 -14.10 -5.71
N LEU A 576 -5.87 -14.04 -7.04
CA LEU A 576 -5.00 -13.22 -7.87
C LEU A 576 -5.82 -12.16 -8.59
N ALA A 577 -5.14 -11.10 -9.03
CA ALA A 577 -5.75 -10.02 -9.78
C ALA A 577 -4.84 -9.47 -10.88
N ASN A 578 -4.11 -10.37 -11.57
CA ASN A 578 -3.36 -10.03 -12.77
C ASN A 578 -3.98 -10.74 -13.98
N SER A 579 -4.92 -10.07 -14.64
CA SER A 579 -5.65 -10.56 -15.83
C SER A 579 -6.54 -9.46 -16.42
N TYR A 580 -6.97 -9.65 -17.66
CA TYR A 580 -7.65 -8.63 -18.47
C TYR A 580 -8.93 -9.16 -19.12
N TRP A 581 -9.93 -8.30 -19.29
CA TRP A 581 -11.16 -8.65 -20.00
C TRP A 581 -10.88 -8.86 -21.50
N LEU A 582 -11.72 -9.65 -22.17
CA LEU A 582 -11.61 -9.87 -23.62
C LEU A 582 -11.98 -8.63 -24.46
N ASP A 583 -12.75 -7.70 -23.89
CA ASP A 583 -13.13 -6.41 -24.49
C ASP A 583 -13.25 -5.30 -23.42
N ASP A 584 -13.76 -4.12 -23.81
CA ASP A 584 -13.97 -2.95 -22.91
C ASP A 584 -15.39 -2.88 -22.29
N SER A 585 -16.14 -3.99 -22.30
CA SER A 585 -17.59 -3.99 -22.02
C SER A 585 -18.14 -5.15 -21.20
N ASN A 586 -17.55 -6.34 -21.25
CA ASN A 586 -18.07 -7.52 -20.58
C ASN A 586 -17.08 -8.02 -19.51
N PRO A 587 -17.45 -7.98 -18.21
CA PRO A 587 -16.62 -8.54 -17.15
C PRO A 587 -16.25 -10.00 -17.41
N CYS A 588 -15.00 -10.34 -17.12
CA CYS A 588 -14.46 -11.69 -17.28
C CYS A 588 -14.05 -12.28 -15.93
N LEU A 589 -13.89 -13.60 -15.88
CA LEU A 589 -13.37 -14.34 -14.73
C LEU A 589 -12.46 -15.47 -15.23
N THR A 590 -11.17 -15.41 -14.90
CA THR A 590 -10.14 -16.25 -15.53
C THR A 590 -9.91 -17.52 -14.72
N TYR A 591 -10.18 -18.67 -15.35
CA TYR A 591 -10.10 -20.00 -14.73
C TYR A 591 -8.96 -20.88 -15.24
N GLY A 592 -8.12 -20.38 -16.15
CA GLY A 592 -6.95 -21.13 -16.60
C GLY A 592 -5.96 -20.28 -17.38
N LEU A 593 -4.67 -20.64 -17.23
CA LEU A 593 -3.52 -20.01 -17.87
C LEU A 593 -2.65 -21.11 -18.48
N ARG A 594 -2.00 -20.81 -19.61
CA ARG A 594 -1.00 -21.73 -20.16
C ARG A 594 0.27 -21.69 -19.31
N GLY A 595 1.05 -22.76 -19.34
CA GLY A 595 2.43 -22.72 -18.86
C GLY A 595 3.37 -22.24 -19.97
N VAL A 596 4.65 -22.07 -19.64
CA VAL A 596 5.68 -21.78 -20.65
C VAL A 596 7.03 -22.38 -20.28
N VAL A 597 7.75 -22.85 -21.30
CA VAL A 597 9.18 -23.14 -21.25
C VAL A 597 9.88 -22.19 -22.22
N HIS A 598 10.82 -21.37 -21.73
CA HIS A 598 11.68 -20.51 -22.53
C HIS A 598 13.07 -21.15 -22.70
N ALA A 599 13.59 -21.17 -23.92
CA ALA A 599 14.86 -21.81 -24.21
C ALA A 599 15.70 -21.04 -25.25
N ASN A 600 17.01 -21.15 -25.15
CA ASN A 600 17.95 -20.80 -26.20
C ASN A 600 18.59 -22.06 -26.78
N LEU A 601 18.76 -22.09 -28.10
CA LEU A 601 19.57 -23.07 -28.81
C LEU A 601 20.77 -22.33 -29.40
N ILE A 602 21.98 -22.68 -29.00
CA ILE A 602 23.21 -22.01 -29.40
C ILE A 602 24.12 -23.02 -30.09
N VAL A 603 24.45 -22.79 -31.36
CA VAL A 603 25.46 -23.58 -32.08
C VAL A 603 26.75 -22.78 -32.16
N THR A 604 27.88 -23.41 -31.85
CA THR A 604 29.21 -22.78 -31.81
C THR A 604 30.24 -23.62 -32.55
N SER A 605 31.06 -22.99 -33.39
CA SER A 605 32.24 -23.62 -33.98
C SER A 605 33.50 -23.37 -33.15
N ASP A 606 34.48 -24.26 -33.27
CA ASP A 606 35.84 -23.99 -32.81
C ASP A 606 36.58 -23.00 -33.73
N HIS A 607 36.16 -22.89 -34.99
CA HIS A 607 36.68 -21.92 -35.95
C HIS A 607 36.29 -20.47 -35.58
N PRO A 608 37.13 -19.46 -35.90
CA PRO A 608 36.75 -18.05 -35.82
C PRO A 608 35.69 -17.71 -36.89
N ASP A 609 35.26 -16.45 -36.98
CA ASP A 609 34.48 -15.99 -38.13
C ASP A 609 35.31 -16.14 -39.43
N LEU A 610 34.77 -16.83 -40.43
CA LEU A 610 35.43 -17.16 -41.71
C LEU A 610 34.81 -16.39 -42.89
N HIS A 611 35.50 -16.37 -44.04
CA HIS A 611 35.02 -15.69 -45.24
C HIS A 611 34.41 -16.69 -46.23
N SER A 612 33.07 -16.68 -46.36
CA SER A 612 32.29 -17.62 -47.20
C SER A 612 32.77 -17.78 -48.65
N GLY A 613 33.37 -16.75 -49.26
CA GLY A 613 33.93 -16.83 -50.61
C GLY A 613 35.35 -17.43 -50.71
N ILE A 614 35.95 -17.83 -49.59
CA ILE A 614 37.29 -18.44 -49.49
C ILE A 614 37.18 -19.79 -48.76
N ASP A 615 36.50 -19.78 -47.61
CA ASP A 615 36.42 -20.92 -46.67
C ASP A 615 35.12 -21.73 -46.85
N GLY A 616 34.12 -21.18 -47.54
CA GLY A 616 32.83 -21.84 -47.78
C GLY A 616 32.98 -23.11 -48.63
N SER A 617 32.59 -24.24 -48.05
CA SER A 617 32.87 -25.58 -48.57
C SER A 617 31.79 -26.56 -48.16
N SER A 618 31.53 -27.58 -48.98
CA SER A 618 30.64 -28.70 -48.61
C SER A 618 31.21 -29.61 -47.51
N LEU A 619 32.43 -29.34 -47.03
CA LEU A 619 33.11 -30.03 -45.93
C LEU A 619 33.20 -29.17 -44.66
N LEU A 620 32.54 -28.01 -44.62
CA LEU A 620 32.52 -27.10 -43.47
C LEU A 620 31.13 -27.09 -42.83
N ASP A 621 31.09 -27.29 -41.52
CA ASP A 621 29.88 -27.16 -40.73
C ASP A 621 29.70 -25.71 -40.28
N GLU A 622 28.67 -25.05 -40.81
CA GLU A 622 28.40 -23.64 -40.52
C GLU A 622 27.34 -23.52 -39.40
N PRO A 623 27.62 -22.89 -38.25
CA PRO A 623 26.69 -22.81 -37.13
C PRO A 623 25.30 -22.24 -37.47
N VAL A 624 25.21 -21.36 -38.48
CA VAL A 624 23.93 -20.80 -38.96
C VAL A 624 23.13 -21.83 -39.77
N LYS A 625 23.79 -22.65 -40.60
CA LYS A 625 23.18 -23.78 -41.34
C LYS A 625 22.64 -24.80 -40.36
N ASP A 626 23.49 -25.24 -39.43
CA ASP A 626 23.18 -26.34 -38.52
C ASP A 626 22.05 -25.95 -37.55
N LEU A 627 22.07 -24.73 -37.00
CA LEU A 627 20.96 -24.18 -36.22
C LEU A 627 19.66 -24.07 -37.03
N SER A 628 19.74 -23.67 -38.31
CA SER A 628 18.56 -23.57 -39.18
C SER A 628 17.95 -24.95 -39.46
N MET A 629 18.78 -25.97 -39.66
CA MET A 629 18.34 -27.36 -39.81
C MET A 629 17.72 -27.87 -38.51
N LEU A 630 18.38 -27.70 -37.37
CA LEU A 630 17.86 -28.08 -36.04
C LEU A 630 16.51 -27.43 -35.73
N VAL A 631 16.37 -26.11 -35.88
CA VAL A 631 15.10 -25.42 -35.58
C VAL A 631 13.97 -25.86 -36.53
N SER A 632 14.30 -26.34 -37.74
CA SER A 632 13.30 -26.90 -38.66
C SER A 632 12.73 -28.25 -38.24
N THR A 633 13.40 -29.02 -37.37
CA THR A 633 12.88 -30.30 -36.87
C THR A 633 11.85 -30.12 -35.76
N LEU A 634 11.94 -29.06 -34.96
CA LEU A 634 11.11 -28.82 -33.77
C LEU A 634 9.61 -28.64 -34.07
N VAL A 635 9.28 -28.06 -35.23
CA VAL A 635 7.90 -27.67 -35.58
C VAL A 635 7.53 -28.06 -37.02
N GLY A 636 6.53 -28.93 -37.12
CA GLY A 636 6.00 -29.44 -38.37
C GLY A 636 4.97 -28.52 -39.05
N ARG A 637 4.44 -28.99 -40.18
CA ARG A 637 3.44 -28.26 -40.98
C ARG A 637 2.23 -27.85 -40.12
N LYS A 638 1.78 -26.60 -40.29
CA LYS A 638 0.70 -25.96 -39.51
C LYS A 638 0.98 -25.81 -38.00
N GLY A 639 2.24 -25.82 -37.57
CA GLY A 639 2.62 -25.52 -36.18
C GLY A 639 2.51 -26.71 -35.22
N LYS A 640 2.35 -27.95 -35.70
CA LYS A 640 2.43 -29.13 -34.83
C LYS A 640 3.84 -29.21 -34.24
N ILE A 641 3.97 -29.25 -32.93
CA ILE A 641 5.24 -29.53 -32.24
C ILE A 641 5.60 -31.00 -32.47
N ASN A 642 6.86 -31.27 -32.85
CA ASN A 642 7.34 -32.59 -33.26
C ASN A 642 8.05 -33.38 -32.14
N LEU A 643 8.12 -32.83 -30.92
CA LEU A 643 8.67 -33.52 -29.75
C LEU A 643 7.93 -34.87 -29.52
N PRO A 644 8.64 -35.96 -29.13
CA PRO A 644 8.02 -37.26 -28.84
C PRO A 644 6.89 -37.16 -27.82
N ASP A 645 5.80 -37.88 -28.09
CA ASP A 645 4.59 -38.07 -27.24
C ASP A 645 3.93 -36.79 -26.68
N PHE A 646 4.39 -35.62 -27.12
CA PHE A 646 4.10 -34.31 -26.52
C PHE A 646 2.62 -33.92 -26.55
N HIS A 647 1.84 -34.43 -27.51
CA HIS A 647 0.41 -34.12 -27.65
C HIS A 647 -0.50 -35.07 -26.85
N ASP A 648 0.03 -36.17 -26.32
CA ASP A 648 -0.79 -37.24 -25.74
C ASP A 648 -1.35 -36.85 -24.36
N ALA A 649 -0.69 -35.91 -23.67
CA ALA A 649 -1.18 -35.26 -22.45
C ALA A 649 -2.25 -34.18 -22.70
N VAL A 650 -2.53 -33.78 -23.95
CA VAL A 650 -3.47 -32.69 -24.25
C VAL A 650 -4.92 -33.17 -24.07
N ARG A 651 -5.55 -32.79 -22.96
CA ARG A 651 -6.93 -33.15 -22.61
C ARG A 651 -7.91 -32.96 -23.78
N PRO A 652 -8.77 -33.96 -24.10
CA PRO A 652 -9.81 -33.81 -25.10
C PRO A 652 -10.85 -32.76 -24.69
N LEU A 653 -11.43 -32.05 -25.66
CA LEU A 653 -12.44 -31.02 -25.42
C LEU A 653 -13.67 -31.61 -24.69
N SER A 654 -13.97 -31.10 -23.49
CA SER A 654 -15.14 -31.53 -22.74
C SER A 654 -16.42 -30.76 -23.14
N GLU A 655 -17.58 -31.36 -22.91
CA GLU A 655 -18.88 -30.74 -23.20
C GLU A 655 -19.14 -29.46 -22.38
N ALA A 656 -18.63 -29.39 -21.14
CA ALA A 656 -18.72 -28.20 -20.30
C ALA A 656 -17.81 -27.08 -20.82
N GLU A 657 -16.58 -27.41 -21.24
CA GLU A 657 -15.63 -26.48 -21.84
C GLU A 657 -16.12 -25.95 -23.19
N ARG A 658 -16.70 -26.81 -24.04
CA ARG A 658 -17.37 -26.41 -25.29
C ARG A 658 -18.45 -25.35 -25.04
N LYS A 659 -19.29 -25.54 -24.03
CA LYS A 659 -20.34 -24.58 -23.65
C LYS A 659 -19.78 -23.24 -23.16
N ARG A 660 -18.64 -23.22 -22.45
CA ARG A 660 -17.98 -21.95 -22.06
C ARG A 660 -17.45 -21.20 -23.30
N PHE A 661 -16.81 -21.88 -24.25
CA PHE A 661 -16.41 -21.27 -25.53
C PHE A 661 -17.60 -20.76 -26.37
N GLU A 662 -18.71 -21.50 -26.38
CA GLU A 662 -19.95 -21.07 -27.06
C GLU A 662 -20.54 -19.81 -26.41
N ALA A 663 -20.60 -19.76 -25.07
CA ALA A 663 -21.07 -18.58 -24.33
C ALA A 663 -20.19 -17.33 -24.55
N ILE A 664 -18.85 -17.49 -24.62
CA ILE A 664 -17.94 -16.38 -24.97
C ILE A 664 -18.32 -15.79 -26.33
N ALA A 665 -18.52 -16.63 -27.34
CA ALA A 665 -18.86 -16.16 -28.69
C ALA A 665 -20.22 -15.47 -28.73
N ASP A 666 -21.22 -16.00 -28.01
CA ASP A 666 -22.58 -15.44 -27.99
C ASP A 666 -22.66 -14.07 -27.29
N VAL A 667 -21.73 -13.75 -26.38
CA VAL A 667 -21.64 -12.41 -25.74
C VAL A 667 -20.80 -11.42 -26.54
N LEU A 668 -19.71 -11.86 -27.19
CA LEU A 668 -18.82 -10.97 -27.96
C LEU A 668 -19.39 -10.57 -29.33
N LEU A 669 -19.97 -11.53 -30.09
CA LEU A 669 -20.41 -11.29 -31.48
C LEU A 669 -21.42 -10.13 -31.64
N PRO A 670 -22.41 -9.91 -30.74
CA PRO A 670 -23.32 -8.75 -30.84
C PRO A 670 -22.62 -7.38 -30.76
N GLN A 671 -21.43 -7.31 -30.16
CA GLN A 671 -20.68 -6.06 -29.96
C GLN A 671 -19.56 -5.88 -31.02
N HIS A 672 -19.18 -6.96 -31.70
CA HIS A 672 -18.10 -7.06 -32.67
C HIS A 672 -18.56 -7.62 -34.03
N PRO A 673 -19.36 -6.84 -34.80
CA PRO A 673 -19.91 -7.27 -36.10
C PRO A 673 -18.85 -7.48 -37.19
N GLU A 674 -17.59 -7.08 -36.95
CA GLU A 674 -16.46 -7.41 -37.81
C GLU A 674 -16.13 -8.91 -37.83
N ILE A 675 -16.60 -9.69 -36.85
CA ILE A 675 -16.39 -11.15 -36.78
C ILE A 675 -17.58 -11.86 -37.44
N SER A 676 -17.41 -12.25 -38.70
CA SER A 676 -18.46 -12.90 -39.49
C SER A 676 -18.66 -14.40 -39.23
N ASP A 677 -17.74 -15.07 -38.53
CA ASP A 677 -17.77 -16.53 -38.32
C ASP A 677 -17.56 -16.91 -36.83
N ARG A 678 -18.64 -17.35 -36.19
CA ARG A 678 -18.69 -17.85 -34.81
C ARG A 678 -17.79 -19.07 -34.59
N GLN A 679 -17.69 -19.97 -35.56
CA GLN A 679 -16.90 -21.20 -35.44
C GLN A 679 -15.41 -20.91 -35.64
N ALA A 680 -15.04 -19.97 -36.52
CA ALA A 680 -13.67 -19.48 -36.60
C ALA A 680 -13.22 -18.79 -35.30
N LEU A 681 -14.08 -17.98 -34.67
CA LEU A 681 -13.79 -17.37 -33.36
C LEU A 681 -13.55 -18.44 -32.28
N ILE A 682 -14.51 -19.35 -32.06
CA ILE A 682 -14.39 -20.44 -31.06
C ILE A 682 -13.11 -21.24 -31.29
N LYS A 683 -12.83 -21.63 -32.54
CA LYS A 683 -11.63 -22.37 -32.93
C LYS A 683 -10.34 -21.59 -32.68
N SER A 684 -10.33 -20.27 -32.91
CA SER A 684 -9.19 -19.40 -32.61
C SER A 684 -8.91 -19.37 -31.11
N LEU A 685 -9.94 -19.16 -30.27
CA LEU A 685 -9.79 -19.15 -28.81
C LEU A 685 -9.30 -20.51 -28.28
N MET A 686 -9.80 -21.62 -28.83
CA MET A 686 -9.31 -22.97 -28.48
C MET A 686 -7.80 -23.13 -28.77
N TYR A 687 -7.32 -22.73 -29.95
CA TYR A 687 -5.88 -22.79 -30.28
C TYR A 687 -5.00 -21.88 -29.41
N ARG A 688 -5.56 -20.82 -28.82
CA ARG A 688 -4.84 -19.85 -28.00
C ARG A 688 -4.74 -20.25 -26.53
N TRP A 689 -5.72 -21.01 -26.02
CA TRP A 689 -5.86 -21.27 -24.58
C TRP A 689 -5.87 -22.74 -24.16
N ARG A 690 -6.10 -23.69 -25.07
CA ARG A 690 -6.12 -25.13 -24.75
C ARG A 690 -5.36 -26.03 -25.73
N GLU A 691 -4.61 -25.43 -26.65
CA GLU A 691 -3.61 -26.13 -27.47
C GLU A 691 -2.21 -25.58 -27.16
N PRO A 692 -1.17 -26.42 -27.13
CA PRO A 692 0.21 -25.98 -26.96
C PRO A 692 0.74 -25.32 -28.24
N SER A 693 1.72 -24.42 -28.11
CA SER A 693 2.28 -23.68 -29.25
C SER A 693 3.75 -23.32 -29.08
N LEU A 694 4.59 -23.62 -30.08
CA LEU A 694 6.01 -23.24 -30.13
C LEU A 694 6.19 -21.98 -30.97
N THR A 695 6.92 -21.01 -30.43
CA THR A 695 7.28 -19.76 -31.09
C THR A 695 8.79 -19.58 -31.09
N VAL A 696 9.39 -19.34 -32.25
CA VAL A 696 10.78 -18.86 -32.36
C VAL A 696 10.73 -17.33 -32.37
N HIS A 697 11.35 -16.69 -31.39
CA HIS A 697 11.30 -15.24 -31.17
C HIS A 697 12.36 -14.50 -31.96
N SER A 698 13.57 -15.06 -32.02
CA SER A 698 14.68 -14.51 -32.80
C SER A 698 15.66 -15.61 -33.23
N MET A 699 16.37 -15.33 -34.31
CA MET A 699 17.63 -15.97 -34.66
C MET A 699 18.69 -14.86 -34.74
N GLU A 700 19.72 -14.95 -33.91
CA GLU A 700 20.78 -13.96 -33.77
C GLU A 700 22.13 -14.57 -34.15
N VAL A 701 22.92 -13.78 -34.88
CA VAL A 701 24.28 -14.14 -35.30
C VAL A 701 25.23 -13.09 -34.70
N PRO A 702 25.83 -13.35 -33.52
CA PRO A 702 26.71 -12.40 -32.86
C PRO A 702 27.84 -11.94 -33.77
N GLY A 703 28.14 -10.64 -33.75
CA GLY A 703 29.16 -10.02 -34.61
C GLY A 703 28.63 -9.53 -35.97
N ASN A 704 27.79 -10.29 -36.66
CA ASN A 704 27.36 -9.91 -38.02
C ASN A 704 26.30 -8.79 -38.02
N LYS A 705 26.74 -7.55 -38.24
CA LYS A 705 25.88 -6.37 -38.40
C LYS A 705 25.95 -5.70 -39.77
N SER A 706 26.74 -6.24 -40.70
CA SER A 706 26.93 -5.66 -42.06
C SER A 706 27.64 -6.61 -43.06
N GLY A 707 27.98 -7.84 -42.68
CA GLY A 707 28.82 -8.74 -43.49
C GLY A 707 28.00 -9.76 -44.27
N THR A 708 27.84 -9.56 -45.58
CA THR A 708 27.15 -10.52 -46.46
C THR A 708 28.03 -11.70 -46.89
N THR A 709 29.30 -11.74 -46.48
CA THR A 709 30.27 -12.78 -46.88
C THR A 709 30.95 -13.48 -45.69
N THR A 710 30.38 -13.38 -44.48
CA THR A 710 30.96 -13.96 -43.26
C THR A 710 30.21 -15.22 -42.82
N ILE A 711 30.92 -16.34 -42.69
CA ILE A 711 30.47 -17.51 -41.93
C ILE A 711 30.76 -17.21 -40.46
N ALA A 712 29.73 -17.17 -39.62
CA ALA A 712 29.87 -16.76 -38.23
C ALA A 712 30.19 -17.94 -37.31
N ARG A 713 31.10 -17.74 -36.35
CA ARG A 713 31.49 -18.71 -35.33
C ARG A 713 30.32 -19.21 -34.46
N ARG A 714 29.28 -18.40 -34.29
CA ARG A 714 28.14 -18.72 -33.40
C ARG A 714 26.82 -18.27 -34.00
N ALA A 715 25.80 -19.09 -33.81
CA ALA A 715 24.40 -18.75 -34.05
C ALA A 715 23.57 -19.06 -32.81
N LYS A 716 22.52 -18.28 -32.55
CA LYS A 716 21.59 -18.48 -31.43
C LYS A 716 20.15 -18.34 -31.89
N ALA A 717 19.29 -19.28 -31.55
CA ALA A 717 17.84 -19.11 -31.60
C ALA A 717 17.30 -18.96 -30.17
N SER A 718 16.36 -18.03 -29.98
CA SER A 718 15.58 -17.93 -28.74
C SER A 718 14.12 -18.28 -29.04
N LEU A 719 13.56 -19.20 -28.26
CA LEU A 719 12.22 -19.76 -28.48
C LEU A 719 11.46 -19.95 -27.18
N SER A 720 10.15 -20.16 -27.28
CA SER A 720 9.34 -20.66 -26.17
C SER A 720 8.31 -21.69 -26.62
N ILE A 721 8.00 -22.64 -25.74
CA ILE A 721 6.87 -23.57 -25.87
C ILE A 721 5.84 -23.17 -24.83
N ARG A 722 4.64 -22.77 -25.26
CA ARG A 722 3.48 -22.62 -24.38
C ARG A 722 2.83 -23.98 -24.21
N ILE A 723 2.66 -24.39 -22.96
CA ILE A 723 2.16 -25.72 -22.56
C ILE A 723 0.76 -25.60 -21.95
N VAL A 724 0.03 -26.70 -21.91
CA VAL A 724 -1.37 -26.77 -21.44
C VAL A 724 -1.50 -27.73 -20.25
N PRO A 725 -2.63 -27.73 -19.52
CA PRO A 725 -2.81 -28.61 -18.35
C PRO A 725 -2.48 -30.08 -18.64
N ASP A 726 -1.94 -30.74 -17.62
CA ASP A 726 -1.32 -32.07 -17.61
C ASP A 726 0.09 -32.18 -18.21
N GLN A 727 0.58 -31.20 -18.99
CA GLN A 727 2.01 -31.09 -19.32
C GLN A 727 2.77 -30.42 -18.17
N GLN A 728 3.81 -31.07 -17.60
CA GLN A 728 4.70 -30.41 -16.62
C GLN A 728 5.83 -29.64 -17.33
N ALA A 729 6.21 -28.47 -16.80
CA ALA A 729 7.20 -27.61 -17.46
C ALA A 729 8.61 -28.23 -17.49
N ASP A 730 9.01 -28.94 -16.43
CA ASP A 730 10.32 -29.62 -16.37
C ASP A 730 10.44 -30.80 -17.33
N GLU A 731 9.35 -31.59 -17.48
CA GLU A 731 9.32 -32.71 -18.42
C GLU A 731 9.45 -32.21 -19.87
N VAL A 732 8.70 -31.16 -20.22
CA VAL A 732 8.79 -30.53 -21.56
C VAL A 732 10.17 -29.90 -21.80
N ALA A 733 10.80 -29.30 -20.77
CA ALA A 733 12.15 -28.75 -20.88
C ALA A 733 13.21 -29.85 -21.09
N ALA A 734 13.09 -30.97 -20.38
CA ALA A 734 13.95 -32.15 -20.56
C ALA A 734 13.75 -32.78 -21.95
N THR A 735 12.51 -33.00 -22.39
CA THR A 735 12.19 -33.55 -23.72
C THR A 735 12.68 -32.64 -24.85
N LEU A 736 12.52 -31.32 -24.73
CA LEU A 736 13.08 -30.36 -25.68
C LEU A 736 14.61 -30.47 -25.76
N THR A 737 15.29 -30.59 -24.62
CA THR A 737 16.74 -30.69 -24.55
C THR A 737 17.26 -31.98 -25.18
N ALA A 738 16.65 -33.12 -24.83
CA ALA A 738 17.02 -34.43 -25.37
C ALA A 738 16.77 -34.52 -26.89
N PHE A 739 15.59 -34.07 -27.35
CA PHE A 739 15.27 -34.06 -28.79
C PHE A 739 16.16 -33.08 -29.56
N ALA A 740 16.48 -31.91 -29.01
CA ALA A 740 17.37 -30.96 -29.66
C ALA A 740 18.78 -31.53 -29.82
N GLN A 741 19.29 -32.29 -28.84
CA GLN A 741 20.56 -32.99 -28.95
C GLN A 741 20.49 -34.11 -30.00
N GLU A 742 19.51 -35.01 -29.92
CA GLU A 742 19.33 -36.12 -30.87
C GLU A 742 19.24 -35.62 -32.34
N GLN A 743 18.46 -34.57 -32.58
CA GLN A 743 18.31 -33.99 -33.92
C GLN A 743 19.54 -33.20 -34.40
N PHE A 744 20.45 -32.84 -33.49
CA PHE A 744 21.73 -32.21 -33.83
C PHE A 744 22.83 -33.24 -34.05
N ASP A 745 22.89 -34.31 -33.26
CA ASP A 745 23.80 -35.45 -33.46
C ASP A 745 23.59 -36.09 -34.85
N LEU A 746 22.33 -36.15 -35.31
CA LEU A 746 21.95 -36.59 -36.67
C LEU A 746 22.44 -35.67 -37.81
N LEU A 747 23.05 -34.52 -37.53
CA LEU A 747 23.71 -33.68 -38.54
C LEU A 747 25.16 -34.11 -38.82
N GLU A 748 25.74 -34.97 -37.99
CA GLU A 748 27.17 -35.37 -38.00
C GLU A 748 28.17 -34.18 -37.91
N SER A 749 27.68 -33.02 -37.46
CA SER A 749 28.41 -31.74 -37.41
C SER A 749 29.55 -31.74 -36.39
N GLN A 750 30.64 -31.04 -36.72
CA GLN A 750 31.76 -30.77 -35.80
C GLN A 750 31.56 -29.53 -34.90
N ASN A 751 30.38 -28.89 -34.94
CA ASN A 751 30.03 -27.77 -34.07
C ASN A 751 29.41 -28.24 -32.74
N ASP A 752 29.56 -27.45 -31.66
CA ASP A 752 28.89 -27.70 -30.38
C ASP A 752 27.47 -27.12 -30.35
N LEU A 753 26.49 -27.90 -29.89
CA LEU A 753 25.18 -27.40 -29.43
C LEU A 753 25.21 -27.10 -27.92
N THR A 754 24.56 -26.01 -27.52
CA THR A 754 24.19 -25.73 -26.13
C THR A 754 22.71 -25.38 -26.05
N VAL A 755 21.97 -26.06 -25.17
CA VAL A 755 20.56 -25.77 -24.85
C VAL A 755 20.50 -25.07 -23.50
N GLU A 756 20.04 -23.82 -23.47
CA GLU A 756 19.87 -23.05 -22.22
C GLU A 756 18.36 -22.93 -21.92
N ILE A 757 17.85 -23.61 -20.88
CA ILE A 757 16.51 -23.33 -20.36
C ILE A 757 16.58 -22.04 -19.53
N THR A 758 15.80 -21.04 -19.91
CA THR A 758 15.86 -19.66 -19.35
C THR A 758 14.65 -19.27 -18.52
N GLY A 759 13.60 -20.07 -18.53
CA GLY A 759 12.42 -19.89 -17.69
C GLY A 759 11.45 -21.05 -17.85
N LYS A 760 10.74 -21.41 -16.77
CA LYS A 760 9.75 -22.48 -16.74
C LYS A 760 8.55 -22.10 -15.85
N SER A 761 7.35 -22.46 -16.28
CA SER A 761 6.09 -22.24 -15.56
C SER A 761 5.10 -23.33 -15.98
N ASP A 762 4.51 -24.01 -15.00
CA ASP A 762 3.43 -24.98 -15.23
C ASP A 762 2.15 -24.29 -15.72
N ALA A 763 1.31 -25.02 -16.46
CA ALA A 763 -0.04 -24.57 -16.77
C ALA A 763 -0.94 -24.59 -15.52
N TRP A 764 -1.86 -23.64 -15.44
CA TRP A 764 -2.87 -23.56 -14.37
C TRP A 764 -4.29 -23.76 -14.92
N LEU A 765 -5.11 -24.45 -14.14
CA LEU A 765 -6.52 -24.67 -14.44
C LEU A 765 -7.28 -24.82 -13.10
N GLY A 766 -7.95 -23.75 -12.69
CA GLY A 766 -8.86 -23.76 -11.56
C GLY A 766 -10.17 -24.49 -11.90
N ASP A 767 -10.87 -24.95 -10.86
CA ASP A 767 -12.23 -25.49 -10.97
C ASP A 767 -13.25 -24.34 -10.97
N PRO A 768 -13.92 -24.04 -12.10
CA PRO A 768 -14.82 -22.88 -12.19
C PRO A 768 -16.16 -23.08 -11.47
N ASP A 769 -16.44 -24.30 -10.99
CA ASP A 769 -17.70 -24.67 -10.37
C ASP A 769 -17.58 -24.78 -8.83
N ASN A 770 -16.45 -24.33 -8.27
CA ASN A 770 -16.18 -24.27 -6.82
C ASN A 770 -16.72 -23.00 -6.13
N GLN A 771 -16.61 -22.93 -4.80
CA GLN A 771 -17.14 -21.82 -4.00
C GLN A 771 -16.52 -20.46 -4.34
N ILE A 772 -15.19 -20.35 -4.51
CA ILE A 772 -14.56 -19.04 -4.77
C ILE A 772 -14.94 -18.50 -6.16
N PHE A 773 -15.05 -19.35 -7.18
CA PHE A 773 -15.57 -18.93 -8.49
C PHE A 773 -17.05 -18.56 -8.45
N ALA A 774 -17.86 -19.24 -7.63
CA ALA A 774 -19.27 -18.86 -7.42
C ALA A 774 -19.40 -17.48 -6.73
N THR A 775 -18.69 -17.25 -5.62
CA THR A 775 -18.68 -15.97 -4.90
C THR A 775 -18.13 -14.83 -5.76
N LEU A 776 -17.06 -15.05 -6.54
CA LEU A 776 -16.56 -14.08 -7.52
C LEU A 776 -17.59 -13.78 -8.62
N SER A 777 -18.30 -14.80 -9.11
CA SER A 777 -19.33 -14.63 -10.14
C SER A 777 -20.48 -13.75 -9.65
N GLU A 778 -20.93 -13.96 -8.40
CA GLU A 778 -21.94 -13.14 -7.73
C GLU A 778 -21.44 -11.72 -7.43
N ALA A 779 -20.21 -11.58 -6.92
CA ALA A 779 -19.57 -10.30 -6.64
C ALA A 779 -19.48 -9.41 -7.89
N ILE A 780 -18.97 -9.98 -9.00
CA ILE A 780 -18.91 -9.28 -10.30
C ILE A 780 -20.32 -8.94 -10.79
N SER A 781 -21.27 -9.88 -10.68
CA SER A 781 -22.66 -9.63 -11.13
C SER A 781 -23.32 -8.50 -10.34
N THR A 782 -23.04 -8.41 -9.04
CA THR A 782 -23.55 -7.36 -8.14
C THR A 782 -22.89 -6.02 -8.44
N ALA A 783 -21.56 -5.99 -8.59
CA ALA A 783 -20.80 -4.78 -8.84
C ALA A 783 -21.14 -4.12 -10.20
N TRP A 784 -21.41 -4.90 -11.24
CA TRP A 784 -21.63 -4.40 -12.60
C TRP A 784 -23.10 -4.36 -13.07
N SER A 785 -24.04 -4.98 -12.36
CA SER A 785 -25.47 -4.80 -12.67
C SER A 785 -25.96 -3.42 -12.21
N PRO A 786 -26.81 -2.72 -13.00
CA PRO A 786 -27.37 -1.43 -12.59
C PRO A 786 -28.31 -1.61 -11.40
N ASP A 787 -27.94 -1.00 -10.27
CA ASP A 787 -28.56 -1.26 -8.98
C ASP A 787 -30.00 -0.73 -8.87
N HIS A 788 -30.92 -1.58 -8.40
CA HIS A 788 -32.32 -1.23 -8.12
C HIS A 788 -32.48 -0.22 -6.97
N LEU A 789 -31.41 0.05 -6.21
CA LEU A 789 -31.42 0.92 -5.02
C LEU A 789 -31.06 2.39 -5.30
N GLN A 790 -30.44 2.73 -6.44
CA GLN A 790 -30.19 4.14 -6.79
C GLN A 790 -31.44 4.84 -7.35
N LYS A 791 -32.34 5.24 -6.46
CA LYS A 791 -33.22 6.40 -6.73
C LYS A 791 -32.36 7.66 -6.83
N SER A 792 -31.99 8.06 -8.05
CA SER A 792 -31.29 9.33 -8.25
C SER A 792 -32.14 10.48 -7.70
N LYS A 793 -31.59 11.26 -6.77
CA LYS A 793 -32.31 12.36 -6.11
C LYS A 793 -32.73 13.48 -7.08
N HIS A 794 -32.15 13.47 -8.28
CA HIS A 794 -32.45 14.36 -9.39
C HIS A 794 -32.68 13.50 -10.64
N GLN A 795 -33.80 13.76 -11.33
CA GLN A 795 -34.15 13.13 -12.60
C GLN A 795 -34.16 14.23 -13.67
N TYR A 796 -32.98 14.59 -14.17
CA TYR A 796 -32.85 15.63 -15.18
C TYR A 796 -33.50 15.18 -16.51
N PRO A 797 -34.28 16.05 -17.18
CA PRO A 797 -34.89 15.70 -18.46
C PRO A 797 -33.82 15.50 -19.53
N ILE A 798 -33.89 14.39 -20.25
CA ILE A 798 -32.98 14.09 -21.36
C ILE A 798 -33.17 15.18 -22.44
N PRO A 799 -32.11 15.91 -22.85
CA PRO A 799 -32.22 16.88 -23.92
C PRO A 799 -32.64 16.21 -25.24
N ARG A 800 -33.67 16.74 -25.90
CA ARG A 800 -34.01 16.32 -27.26
C ARG A 800 -32.96 16.87 -28.22
N LEU A 801 -32.19 15.98 -28.85
CA LEU A 801 -31.46 16.33 -30.06
C LEU A 801 -32.45 16.39 -31.23
N ASP A 802 -32.96 17.58 -31.52
CA ASP A 802 -33.67 17.84 -32.77
C ASP A 802 -32.66 17.79 -33.93
N SER A 803 -32.88 16.87 -34.87
CA SER A 803 -32.00 16.64 -36.02
C SER A 803 -32.38 17.57 -37.18
N GLY A 804 -31.65 18.68 -37.34
CA GLY A 804 -32.00 19.74 -38.28
C GLY A 804 -30.82 20.52 -38.88
N LEU A 805 -29.88 19.85 -39.53
CA LEU A 805 -28.83 20.51 -40.34
C LEU A 805 -29.33 20.72 -41.78
N SER A 806 -29.50 21.98 -42.20
CA SER A 806 -29.62 22.37 -43.60
C SER A 806 -29.13 23.80 -43.80
N ALA A 807 -28.76 24.14 -45.06
CA ALA A 807 -28.18 25.41 -45.50
C ALA A 807 -26.76 25.75 -44.96
N SER A 808 -25.98 26.62 -45.60
CA SER A 808 -25.38 26.53 -46.96
C SER A 808 -24.52 27.77 -47.26
N THR A 809 -23.29 27.58 -47.74
CA THR A 809 -22.51 28.45 -48.66
C THR A 809 -22.34 29.97 -48.36
N GLY A 810 -21.08 30.40 -48.16
CA GLY A 810 -20.59 31.79 -48.20
C GLY A 810 -19.43 32.00 -47.20
N ALA A 811 -18.15 32.14 -47.56
CA ALA A 811 -17.46 33.22 -48.31
C ALA A 811 -17.38 34.55 -47.48
N THR A 812 -16.23 35.20 -47.21
CA THR A 812 -14.86 35.16 -47.81
C THR A 812 -13.72 35.57 -46.83
N ALA A 813 -12.49 35.07 -47.09
CA ALA A 813 -11.16 35.71 -46.91
C ALA A 813 -10.63 36.23 -45.54
N ASN A 814 -9.64 35.50 -44.97
CA ASN A 814 -8.24 35.86 -44.67
C ASN A 814 -7.76 37.35 -44.55
N PRO A 815 -6.60 37.62 -43.87
CA PRO A 815 -5.96 36.92 -42.73
C PRO A 815 -5.25 37.88 -41.71
N GLY A 816 -4.62 37.36 -40.63
CA GLY A 816 -3.32 37.90 -40.17
C GLY A 816 -2.98 37.98 -38.67
N THR A 817 -1.74 37.56 -38.36
CA THR A 817 -0.84 37.96 -37.24
C THR A 817 -1.12 37.53 -35.78
N ASP A 818 -0.03 37.26 -35.07
CA ASP A 818 0.04 36.61 -33.75
C ASP A 818 0.40 37.56 -32.58
N ALA A 819 0.11 37.08 -31.36
CA ALA A 819 0.79 37.35 -30.08
C ALA A 819 1.03 38.81 -29.60
N HIS A 820 0.39 39.21 -28.49
CA HIS A 820 0.98 39.10 -27.13
C HIS A 820 0.10 39.71 -26.00
N ALA A 821 0.08 39.01 -24.84
CA ALA A 821 -0.01 39.49 -23.45
C ALA A 821 -1.13 40.43 -22.91
N ASN A 822 -1.78 39.93 -21.84
CA ASN A 822 -2.17 40.59 -20.57
C ASN A 822 -3.47 41.42 -20.37
N THR A 823 -3.99 41.24 -19.14
CA THR A 823 -4.82 42.13 -18.27
C THR A 823 -6.30 42.41 -18.60
N ASP A 824 -7.16 41.79 -17.79
CA ASP A 824 -8.27 42.35 -17.00
C ASP A 824 -9.33 43.28 -17.63
N THR A 825 -10.62 42.85 -17.62
CA THR A 825 -11.56 43.22 -16.53
C THR A 825 -12.99 42.64 -16.70
N THR A 826 -13.56 42.15 -15.58
CA THR A 826 -14.98 42.09 -15.16
C THR A 826 -16.13 41.93 -16.17
N GLY A 827 -17.02 40.94 -15.96
CA GLY A 827 -18.40 40.98 -16.49
C GLY A 827 -19.24 39.70 -16.28
N ASN A 828 -20.13 39.69 -15.29
CA ASN A 828 -21.25 38.76 -15.03
C ASN A 828 -21.10 37.24 -15.29
N SER A 829 -21.16 36.52 -14.16
CA SER A 829 -21.98 35.33 -13.95
C SER A 829 -22.95 34.90 -15.07
N ASP A 830 -22.89 33.62 -15.43
CA ASP A 830 -24.03 32.74 -15.15
C ASP A 830 -23.54 31.30 -14.86
N SER A 831 -24.34 30.51 -14.14
CA SER A 831 -23.90 29.23 -13.55
C SER A 831 -24.77 28.04 -13.93
N SER A 832 -24.19 27.04 -14.59
CA SER A 832 -24.78 25.69 -14.69
C SER A 832 -23.73 24.62 -14.99
N ASN A 833 -23.36 23.86 -13.96
CA ASN A 833 -22.51 22.68 -14.09
C ASN A 833 -23.39 21.46 -14.41
N CYS A 834 -23.09 20.69 -15.45
CA CYS A 834 -23.73 19.40 -15.74
C CYS A 834 -22.72 18.43 -16.37
N PRO A 835 -22.67 17.17 -15.91
CA PRO A 835 -21.72 16.20 -16.46
C PRO A 835 -22.15 15.77 -17.86
N ILE A 836 -21.28 16.00 -18.85
CA ILE A 836 -21.46 15.45 -20.19
C ILE A 836 -21.23 13.94 -20.09
N HIS A 837 -22.30 13.15 -20.17
CA HIS A 837 -22.20 11.70 -20.30
C HIS A 837 -21.73 11.37 -21.73
N LEU A 838 -20.41 11.46 -21.93
CA LEU A 838 -19.78 11.20 -23.22
C LEU A 838 -20.17 9.79 -23.71
N PRO A 839 -20.57 9.62 -24.99
CA PRO A 839 -20.80 8.30 -25.54
C PRO A 839 -19.49 7.51 -25.53
N ARG A 840 -19.55 6.20 -25.22
CA ARG A 840 -18.40 5.28 -25.29
C ARG A 840 -17.68 5.45 -26.63
N GLN A 841 -16.50 6.07 -26.62
CA GLN A 841 -15.57 5.96 -27.73
C GLN A 841 -15.06 4.52 -27.76
N LYS A 842 -15.63 3.70 -28.65
CA LYS A 842 -15.06 2.39 -28.99
C LYS A 842 -13.64 2.60 -29.51
N SER A 843 -12.73 1.71 -29.14
CA SER A 843 -11.42 1.60 -29.77
C SER A 843 -11.58 1.44 -31.29
N SER A 844 -10.65 2.01 -32.07
CA SER A 844 -10.64 1.93 -33.54
C SER A 844 -10.10 0.60 -34.06
N ASP A 845 -9.49 -0.21 -33.21
CA ASP A 845 -8.82 -1.44 -33.61
C ASP A 845 -9.80 -2.64 -33.59
N SER A 846 -9.56 -3.64 -34.45
CA SER A 846 -10.41 -4.85 -34.50
C SER A 846 -10.32 -5.70 -33.22
N LEU A 847 -11.35 -6.49 -32.89
CA LEU A 847 -11.26 -7.42 -31.74
C LEU A 847 -10.08 -8.40 -31.86
N ALA A 848 -9.75 -8.87 -33.07
CA ALA A 848 -8.59 -9.73 -33.30
C ALA A 848 -7.29 -9.09 -32.75
N SER A 849 -7.02 -7.84 -33.15
CA SER A 849 -5.90 -7.04 -32.63
C SER A 849 -5.99 -6.65 -31.14
N HIS A 850 -7.15 -6.79 -30.49
CA HIS A 850 -7.28 -6.62 -29.04
C HIS A 850 -6.96 -7.92 -28.28
N VAL A 851 -7.56 -9.05 -28.66
CA VAL A 851 -7.25 -10.35 -28.04
C VAL A 851 -5.78 -10.75 -28.30
N ASP A 852 -5.20 -10.32 -29.42
CA ASP A 852 -3.75 -10.44 -29.69
C ASP A 852 -2.89 -9.61 -28.75
N ARG A 853 -3.32 -8.39 -28.36
CA ARG A 853 -2.62 -7.57 -27.36
C ARG A 853 -2.71 -8.15 -25.96
N VAL A 854 -3.90 -8.56 -25.50
CA VAL A 854 -4.10 -9.18 -24.17
C VAL A 854 -3.24 -10.44 -23.98
N ILE A 855 -2.99 -11.20 -25.05
CA ILE A 855 -2.11 -12.39 -25.00
C ILE A 855 -0.62 -12.05 -25.18
N LEU A 856 -0.28 -10.85 -25.66
CA LEU A 856 1.11 -10.36 -25.65
C LEU A 856 1.47 -9.73 -24.29
N SER A 857 0.55 -9.01 -23.65
CA SER A 857 0.70 -8.33 -22.36
C SER A 857 0.65 -9.27 -21.14
N SER A 858 1.24 -10.46 -21.26
CA SER A 858 1.36 -11.49 -20.21
C SER A 858 2.52 -12.46 -20.51
N THR A 859 3.54 -11.98 -21.23
CA THR A 859 4.56 -12.83 -21.88
C THR A 859 5.98 -12.23 -22.04
N THR A 860 6.28 -11.03 -21.52
CA THR A 860 7.45 -10.24 -21.97
C THR A 860 8.65 -10.17 -21.01
N THR A 861 9.39 -11.27 -20.85
CA THR A 861 10.71 -11.25 -20.20
C THR A 861 11.77 -10.52 -21.05
N SER A 862 12.21 -9.33 -20.63
CA SER A 862 13.03 -8.43 -21.48
C SER A 862 14.55 -8.52 -21.24
N GLY A 863 15.21 -9.57 -21.77
CA GLY A 863 16.67 -9.74 -21.65
C GLY A 863 17.49 -8.94 -22.67
N LYS A 864 18.09 -7.79 -22.29
CA LYS A 864 19.15 -7.10 -23.08
C LYS A 864 20.26 -6.48 -22.24
N ALA A 865 21.47 -7.07 -22.30
CA ALA A 865 22.69 -6.51 -21.73
C ALA A 865 23.21 -5.28 -22.51
N ALA A 866 23.73 -4.28 -21.80
CA ALA A 866 24.10 -2.99 -22.38
C ALA A 866 25.57 -2.90 -22.82
N ALA A 867 25.81 -2.64 -24.11
CA ALA A 867 27.14 -2.39 -24.66
C ALA A 867 27.42 -0.87 -24.81
N ARG A 868 28.36 -0.34 -24.02
CA ARG A 868 28.85 1.06 -24.13
C ARG A 868 29.56 1.31 -25.47
N LYS A 869 29.33 2.48 -26.08
CA LYS A 869 30.35 3.18 -26.91
C LYS A 869 30.13 4.69 -26.92
N ARG A 870 31.19 5.45 -27.23
CA ARG A 870 31.25 6.92 -27.18
C ARG A 870 30.81 7.57 -28.50
N SER A 871 30.56 8.88 -28.44
CA SER A 871 30.10 9.78 -29.50
C SER A 871 31.11 10.06 -30.62
N SER A 872 30.61 10.20 -31.86
CA SER A 872 31.22 11.05 -32.89
C SER A 872 30.15 11.58 -33.88
N GLN A 873 30.35 12.79 -34.36
CA GLN A 873 29.40 13.72 -34.99
C GLN A 873 28.75 13.27 -36.32
N SER A 874 27.50 13.73 -36.51
CA SER A 874 26.95 14.44 -37.70
C SER A 874 27.28 13.98 -39.13
N THR A 875 26.22 13.66 -39.89
CA THR A 875 25.91 14.39 -41.15
C THR A 875 24.42 14.24 -41.51
N ALA A 876 23.90 15.12 -42.38
CA ALA A 876 22.47 15.24 -42.69
C ALA A 876 22.01 14.37 -43.90
N PRO A 877 20.70 14.01 -44.00
CA PRO A 877 20.14 13.19 -45.09
C PRO A 877 19.68 14.03 -46.31
N VAL A 878 18.80 13.46 -47.17
CA VAL A 878 18.07 14.02 -48.36
C VAL A 878 18.71 13.66 -49.72
N PRO A 879 17.96 13.17 -50.76
CA PRO A 879 16.66 12.46 -50.79
C PRO A 879 16.49 11.35 -51.89
N THR A 880 15.29 10.73 -51.98
CA THR A 880 14.48 10.26 -53.18
C THR A 880 15.14 9.85 -54.52
N SER A 881 14.60 8.97 -55.38
CA SER A 881 13.42 8.07 -55.41
C SER A 881 13.43 7.20 -56.70
N ASN A 882 12.53 6.21 -56.79
CA ASN A 882 11.88 5.61 -57.99
C ASN A 882 12.51 5.74 -59.40
N THR A 883 12.50 4.63 -60.18
CA THR A 883 11.72 4.47 -61.44
C THR A 883 11.76 3.00 -61.94
N LEU A 884 10.82 2.61 -62.82
CA LEU A 884 10.61 1.23 -63.30
C LEU A 884 11.31 0.86 -64.64
N ALA A 885 11.49 -0.46 -64.82
CA ALA A 885 11.19 -1.25 -66.03
C ALA A 885 12.16 -1.39 -67.25
N LYS A 886 12.40 -2.68 -67.58
CA LYS A 886 12.37 -3.35 -68.92
C LYS A 886 13.36 -2.98 -70.06
N SER A 887 14.32 -3.89 -70.29
CA SER A 887 14.62 -4.58 -71.58
C SER A 887 15.64 -5.73 -71.28
N ALA A 888 15.66 -6.94 -71.87
CA ALA A 888 15.61 -7.38 -73.28
C ALA A 888 16.85 -6.90 -74.08
N SER A 889 17.58 -7.72 -74.87
CA SER A 889 17.29 -9.09 -75.38
C SER A 889 18.53 -9.88 -75.88
N THR A 890 18.33 -11.20 -76.13
CA THR A 890 18.91 -12.06 -77.22
C THR A 890 20.43 -12.30 -77.38
N HIS A 891 20.84 -13.58 -77.36
CA HIS A 891 21.21 -14.36 -78.57
C HIS A 891 21.12 -15.89 -78.33
N SER A 892 21.34 -16.74 -79.36
CA SER A 892 20.74 -18.09 -79.45
C SER A 892 21.37 -19.06 -80.48
N THR A 893 21.35 -20.38 -80.19
CA THR A 893 21.34 -21.54 -81.15
C THR A 893 20.89 -22.80 -80.37
N GLU A 894 19.78 -23.48 -80.72
CA GLU A 894 19.67 -24.74 -81.52
C GLU A 894 20.30 -25.99 -80.86
N SER A 895 19.66 -27.17 -80.72
CA SER A 895 18.30 -27.72 -81.02
C SER A 895 18.03 -28.97 -80.11
N ALA A 896 17.04 -29.87 -80.16
CA ALA A 896 15.94 -30.22 -81.09
C ALA A 896 14.71 -30.88 -80.34
N ASN A 897 14.08 -31.95 -80.88
CA ASN A 897 12.89 -32.70 -80.36
C ASN A 897 12.72 -34.06 -81.15
N PRO A 898 11.72 -35.00 -80.97
CA PRO A 898 10.38 -34.90 -80.32
C PRO A 898 9.80 -36.15 -79.53
N LEU A 899 8.58 -35.94 -78.99
CA LEU A 899 7.38 -36.75 -78.55
C LEU A 899 7.16 -38.22 -79.08
N PRO A 900 6.16 -39.08 -78.60
CA PRO A 900 4.85 -38.79 -77.93
C PRO A 900 4.31 -39.78 -76.82
N LEU A 901 2.99 -39.70 -76.51
CA LEU A 901 2.11 -40.41 -75.53
C LEU A 901 1.37 -41.67 -76.14
N PRO A 902 0.32 -42.36 -75.55
CA PRO A 902 -0.25 -42.42 -74.17
C PRO A 902 -0.40 -43.83 -73.44
N PRO A 903 -1.53 -44.60 -73.34
CA PRO A 903 -2.03 -45.24 -72.07
C PRO A 903 -2.41 -46.77 -72.21
N PRO A 904 -3.41 -47.45 -71.55
CA PRO A 904 -4.28 -47.17 -70.35
C PRO A 904 -4.66 -48.38 -69.38
N SER A 905 -5.39 -48.08 -68.28
CA SER A 905 -6.60 -48.80 -67.73
C SER A 905 -6.60 -49.92 -66.64
N ARG A 906 -7.71 -49.91 -65.86
CA ARG A 906 -8.52 -51.00 -65.23
C ARG A 906 -8.28 -51.53 -63.79
N THR A 907 -9.32 -52.21 -63.29
CA THR A 907 -9.71 -52.51 -61.87
C THR A 907 -10.41 -53.90 -61.75
N LEU A 908 -10.96 -54.22 -60.55
CA LEU A 908 -11.80 -55.38 -60.13
C LEU A 908 -11.03 -56.55 -59.49
N PHE A 909 -11.56 -57.35 -58.54
CA PHE A 909 -12.87 -57.35 -57.81
C PHE A 909 -12.61 -57.76 -56.31
N GLU A 910 -13.42 -58.39 -55.43
CA GLU A 910 -14.71 -59.11 -55.42
C GLU A 910 -15.28 -59.23 -53.96
N ALA A 911 -16.60 -59.48 -53.78
CA ALA A 911 -17.30 -60.29 -52.73
C ALA A 911 -17.00 -60.22 -51.18
N LEU A 912 -17.92 -60.52 -50.23
CA LEU A 912 -19.37 -60.85 -50.22
C LEU A 912 -19.97 -60.81 -48.77
N SER A 913 -21.32 -60.77 -48.65
CA SER A 913 -22.16 -61.19 -47.49
C SER A 913 -22.12 -60.33 -46.19
N SER A 914 -23.19 -60.16 -45.38
CA SER A 914 -24.66 -60.41 -45.50
C SER A 914 -25.43 -59.76 -44.33
N GLN A 915 -26.69 -59.35 -44.57
CA GLN A 915 -27.92 -59.34 -43.69
C GLN A 915 -27.82 -58.99 -42.18
N ASP A 916 -28.79 -58.31 -41.54
CA ASP A 916 -30.26 -58.38 -41.71
C ASP A 916 -31.04 -57.08 -41.34
N THR A 917 -32.38 -57.11 -41.35
CA THR A 917 -33.32 -55.96 -41.19
C THR A 917 -34.63 -56.35 -40.44
N PRO A 918 -35.74 -55.56 -40.31
CA PRO A 918 -35.99 -54.11 -40.04
C PRO A 918 -37.05 -53.90 -38.88
N SER A 919 -37.77 -52.74 -38.87
CA SER A 919 -39.20 -52.51 -38.50
C SER A 919 -39.53 -51.66 -37.23
N THR A 920 -40.65 -50.91 -37.08
CA THR A 920 -41.51 -50.10 -38.02
C THR A 920 -42.52 -49.19 -37.27
N LEU A 921 -42.85 -48.01 -37.85
CA LEU A 921 -44.16 -47.29 -37.90
C LEU A 921 -44.90 -46.69 -36.65
N ASN A 922 -45.04 -45.34 -36.69
CA ASN A 922 -46.22 -44.43 -36.49
C ASN A 922 -47.68 -44.99 -36.41
N PRO A 923 -48.76 -44.17 -36.16
CA PRO A 923 -48.92 -42.85 -35.47
C PRO A 923 -50.25 -42.70 -34.63
N ASN A 924 -50.58 -41.49 -34.09
CA ASN A 924 -51.91 -40.79 -33.98
C ASN A 924 -52.09 -39.92 -32.70
N GLN A 925 -52.45 -38.62 -32.78
CA GLN A 925 -53.79 -37.94 -32.81
C GLN A 925 -54.60 -37.91 -31.49
N GLY A 926 -55.09 -36.72 -31.09
CA GLY A 926 -56.15 -36.49 -30.05
C GLY A 926 -57.49 -36.08 -30.69
N PRO A 927 -58.43 -35.33 -30.05
CA PRO A 927 -58.50 -34.69 -28.70
C PRO A 927 -59.74 -35.26 -27.93
N PRO A 928 -60.72 -34.56 -27.27
CA PRO A 928 -60.84 -33.20 -26.67
C PRO A 928 -61.59 -33.10 -25.28
N SER A 929 -61.77 -31.85 -24.80
CA SER A 929 -62.92 -31.32 -24.00
C SER A 929 -63.02 -31.49 -22.46
N THR A 930 -63.86 -30.64 -21.83
CA THR A 930 -63.97 -30.28 -20.39
C THR A 930 -65.27 -30.80 -19.74
N PRO A 931 -65.43 -30.80 -18.39
CA PRO A 931 -66.36 -29.80 -17.78
C PRO A 931 -66.13 -29.37 -16.29
N LEU A 932 -66.43 -28.09 -16.02
CA LEU A 932 -67.18 -27.46 -14.90
C LEU A 932 -67.03 -27.86 -13.39
N GLN A 933 -66.63 -26.85 -12.58
CA GLN A 933 -67.29 -26.20 -11.40
C GLN A 933 -68.32 -26.94 -10.51
N PRO A 934 -68.40 -26.65 -9.17
CA PRO A 934 -68.79 -25.34 -8.57
C PRO A 934 -67.99 -24.94 -7.29
N SER A 935 -68.03 -23.78 -6.59
CA SER A 935 -68.57 -22.40 -6.63
C SER A 935 -68.85 -21.94 -5.18
N THR A 936 -68.30 -20.81 -4.68
CA THR A 936 -68.86 -20.02 -3.55
C THR A 936 -68.29 -18.59 -3.55
N SER A 937 -69.02 -17.62 -2.98
CA SER A 937 -68.74 -16.17 -3.00
C SER A 937 -69.53 -15.47 -1.86
N ILE A 938 -69.49 -14.15 -1.58
CA ILE A 938 -69.02 -12.95 -2.32
C ILE A 938 -68.46 -11.90 -1.32
N SER A 939 -67.43 -11.13 -1.69
CA SER A 939 -67.23 -9.76 -1.20
C SER A 939 -66.51 -8.89 -2.24
N GLN A 940 -66.66 -7.56 -2.16
CA GLN A 940 -66.32 -6.60 -3.24
C GLN A 940 -65.15 -5.68 -2.89
N SER A 941 -64.37 -5.27 -3.89
CA SER A 941 -63.65 -4.00 -3.93
C SER A 941 -63.50 -3.51 -5.39
N GLN A 942 -63.24 -2.22 -5.58
CA GLN A 942 -63.40 -1.53 -6.86
C GLN A 942 -62.08 -1.33 -7.64
N SER A 943 -62.22 -0.99 -8.92
CA SER A 943 -61.14 -0.90 -9.91
C SER A 943 -60.27 0.36 -9.82
N THR A 944 -58.96 0.22 -10.03
CA THR A 944 -58.08 1.28 -10.55
C THR A 944 -57.16 0.73 -11.67
N SER A 945 -56.61 1.64 -12.47
CA SER A 945 -55.92 1.38 -13.74
C SER A 945 -54.58 0.64 -13.63
N LYS A 946 -54.29 -0.24 -14.60
CA LYS A 946 -52.93 -0.78 -14.82
C LYS A 946 -51.98 0.29 -15.38
N SER A 947 -50.76 0.35 -14.83
CA SER A 947 -49.59 0.96 -15.46
C SER A 947 -48.93 0.00 -16.48
N PRO A 948 -48.13 0.49 -17.45
CA PRO A 948 -47.34 -0.36 -18.34
C PRO A 948 -46.17 -1.03 -17.58
N PRO A 949 -45.66 -2.18 -18.07
CA PRO A 949 -44.54 -2.88 -17.44
C PRO A 949 -43.22 -2.13 -17.63
N THR A 950 -42.47 -1.96 -16.54
CA THR A 950 -41.08 -1.48 -16.59
C THR A 950 -40.17 -2.58 -17.16
N SER A 951 -39.40 -2.25 -18.20
CA SER A 951 -38.37 -3.12 -18.76
C SER A 951 -37.19 -3.25 -17.79
N VAL A 952 -37.08 -4.39 -17.10
CA VAL A 952 -35.91 -4.71 -16.27
C VAL A 952 -34.81 -5.27 -17.16
N THR A 953 -33.66 -4.61 -17.19
CA THR A 953 -32.45 -5.10 -17.87
C THR A 953 -31.95 -6.36 -17.15
N PRO A 954 -31.58 -7.46 -17.85
CA PRO A 954 -31.02 -8.63 -17.19
C PRO A 954 -29.68 -8.29 -16.49
N PRO A 955 -29.35 -8.97 -15.36
CA PRO A 955 -28.10 -8.74 -14.65
C PRO A 955 -26.89 -9.12 -15.52
N ILE A 956 -25.83 -8.33 -15.44
CA ILE A 956 -24.57 -8.60 -16.15
C ILE A 956 -23.88 -9.75 -15.41
N LYS A 957 -23.57 -10.84 -16.13
CA LYS A 957 -22.82 -11.98 -15.58
C LYS A 957 -21.42 -12.03 -16.18
N PRO A 958 -20.39 -12.42 -15.42
CA PRO A 958 -19.05 -12.57 -15.96
C PRO A 958 -18.94 -13.71 -16.99
N ILE A 959 -18.11 -13.49 -17.98
CA ILE A 959 -17.68 -14.53 -18.93
C ILE A 959 -16.55 -15.35 -18.28
N PHE A 960 -16.70 -16.67 -18.21
CA PHE A 960 -15.61 -17.56 -17.77
C PHE A 960 -14.60 -17.77 -18.90
N ILE A 961 -13.36 -17.33 -18.71
CA ILE A 961 -12.31 -17.33 -19.75
C ILE A 961 -11.06 -18.09 -19.31
N ARG A 962 -10.23 -18.46 -20.29
CA ARG A 962 -8.81 -18.75 -20.08
C ARG A 962 -7.99 -17.71 -20.82
N GLU A 963 -6.69 -17.62 -20.53
CA GLU A 963 -5.79 -16.71 -21.24
C GLU A 963 -4.56 -17.46 -21.80
N GLY A 964 -3.90 -16.83 -22.79
CA GLY A 964 -2.75 -17.41 -23.47
C GLY A 964 -1.41 -17.19 -22.78
N GLY A 965 -1.37 -16.31 -21.77
CA GLY A 965 -0.21 -15.99 -20.93
C GLY A 965 0.05 -17.02 -19.83
N SER A 966 0.95 -16.69 -18.91
CA SER A 966 1.39 -17.54 -17.79
C SER A 966 1.72 -16.66 -16.59
N ILE A 967 1.27 -17.05 -15.39
CA ILE A 967 1.73 -16.50 -14.11
C ILE A 967 2.42 -17.67 -13.39
N PRO A 968 3.74 -17.65 -13.13
CA PRO A 968 4.44 -18.79 -12.52
C PRO A 968 3.86 -19.17 -11.15
N THR A 969 3.55 -18.14 -10.36
CA THR A 969 3.29 -18.25 -8.92
C THR A 969 1.92 -18.88 -8.57
N ILE A 970 0.89 -18.75 -9.42
CA ILE A 970 -0.47 -19.26 -9.09
C ILE A 970 -0.47 -20.78 -8.84
N ARG A 971 0.17 -21.56 -9.72
CA ARG A 971 0.19 -23.02 -9.61
C ARG A 971 1.13 -23.51 -8.52
N PHE A 972 2.13 -22.71 -8.14
CA PHE A 972 2.95 -22.95 -6.96
C PHE A 972 2.14 -22.74 -5.68
N LEU A 973 1.42 -21.63 -5.53
CA LEU A 973 0.61 -21.35 -4.33
C LEU A 973 -0.47 -22.42 -4.08
N GLU A 974 -1.15 -22.91 -5.14
CA GLU A 974 -2.06 -24.06 -5.01
C GLU A 974 -1.36 -25.32 -4.49
N LYS A 975 -0.19 -25.67 -5.06
CA LYS A 975 0.59 -26.86 -4.67
C LYS A 975 1.14 -26.73 -3.24
N GLU A 976 1.57 -25.54 -2.84
CA GLU A 976 2.23 -25.29 -1.56
C GLU A 976 1.22 -25.26 -0.41
N PHE A 977 0.08 -24.57 -0.56
CA PHE A 977 -0.93 -24.43 0.49
C PHE A 977 -2.05 -25.49 0.43
N GLY A 978 -2.23 -26.18 -0.70
CA GLY A 978 -3.34 -27.12 -0.89
C GLY A 978 -4.69 -26.45 -1.14
N ALA A 979 -4.70 -25.13 -1.36
CA ALA A 979 -5.88 -24.30 -1.50
C ALA A 979 -6.24 -24.06 -2.99
N PRO A 980 -7.53 -24.02 -3.38
CA PRO A 980 -7.95 -23.63 -4.72
C PRO A 980 -7.64 -22.15 -5.02
N ALA A 981 -7.13 -21.87 -6.21
CA ALA A 981 -6.91 -20.51 -6.69
C ALA A 981 -8.04 -19.98 -7.59
N ALA A 982 -8.17 -18.66 -7.68
CA ALA A 982 -8.92 -17.95 -8.73
C ALA A 982 -8.18 -16.66 -9.14
N ASN A 983 -8.35 -16.22 -10.39
CA ASN A 983 -7.78 -14.96 -10.90
C ASN A 983 -8.92 -14.03 -11.35
N LEU A 984 -8.92 -12.79 -10.84
CA LEU A 984 -9.92 -11.76 -11.13
C LEU A 984 -9.38 -10.74 -12.15
N PRO A 985 -9.96 -10.70 -13.37
CA PRO A 985 -9.67 -9.67 -14.36
C PRO A 985 -10.10 -8.27 -13.91
N CYS A 986 -9.14 -7.45 -13.49
CA CYS A 986 -9.36 -6.05 -13.09
C CYS A 986 -9.21 -5.07 -14.26
N GLY A 987 -8.26 -5.32 -15.18
CA GLY A 987 -8.06 -4.51 -16.38
C GLY A 987 -8.98 -4.91 -17.53
N GLN A 988 -9.09 -4.05 -18.54
CA GLN A 988 -9.86 -4.30 -19.77
C GLN A 988 -8.95 -4.42 -21.01
N ALA A 989 -9.48 -4.89 -22.15
CA ALA A 989 -8.67 -5.19 -23.33
C ALA A 989 -7.86 -4.00 -23.90
N SER A 990 -8.32 -2.76 -23.70
CA SER A 990 -7.64 -1.54 -24.16
C SER A 990 -6.78 -0.83 -23.10
N ASP A 991 -6.43 -1.50 -22.00
CA ASP A 991 -5.59 -0.92 -20.92
C ASP A 991 -4.08 -0.94 -21.22
N ASN A 992 -3.62 -1.64 -22.26
CA ASN A 992 -2.23 -1.63 -22.76
C ASN A 992 -1.15 -2.03 -21.72
N ALA A 993 -1.41 -3.05 -20.89
CA ALA A 993 -0.42 -3.63 -19.97
C ALA A 993 0.91 -4.01 -20.66
N HIS A 994 2.02 -3.85 -19.93
CA HIS A 994 3.42 -3.78 -20.41
C HIS A 994 3.73 -2.82 -21.60
N LEU A 995 2.74 -2.31 -22.34
CA LEU A 995 2.90 -1.51 -23.56
C LEU A 995 3.00 -0.01 -23.26
N ASP A 996 3.04 0.82 -24.31
CA ASP A 996 3.12 2.28 -24.21
C ASP A 996 1.73 2.91 -24.06
N ASN A 997 1.58 3.88 -23.15
CA ASN A 997 0.27 4.41 -22.69
C ASN A 997 -0.60 3.34 -22.01
N GLU A 998 0.03 2.56 -21.14
CA GLU A 998 -0.71 1.77 -20.15
C GLU A 998 -1.62 2.68 -19.31
N ARG A 999 -2.80 2.17 -19.01
CA ARG A 999 -3.86 2.86 -18.27
C ARG A 999 -4.74 1.87 -17.53
N MET A 1000 -5.55 2.36 -16.60
CA MET A 1000 -6.69 1.63 -16.04
C MET A 1000 -7.89 2.55 -15.97
N ARG A 1001 -9.09 2.07 -16.29
CA ARG A 1001 -10.32 2.85 -16.11
C ARG A 1001 -10.64 3.01 -14.63
N VAL A 1002 -10.96 4.23 -14.21
CA VAL A 1002 -11.27 4.58 -12.80
C VAL A 1002 -12.40 3.72 -12.24
N GLU A 1003 -13.43 3.51 -13.06
CA GLU A 1003 -14.58 2.66 -12.74
C GLU A 1003 -14.18 1.20 -12.49
N ASN A 1004 -13.28 0.63 -13.32
CA ASN A 1004 -12.75 -0.71 -13.10
C ASN A 1004 -12.01 -0.82 -11.77
N LEU A 1005 -11.14 0.14 -11.43
CA LEU A 1005 -10.44 0.17 -10.14
C LEU A 1005 -11.40 0.18 -8.94
N PHE A 1006 -12.46 0.99 -9.02
CA PHE A 1006 -13.47 1.10 -7.95
C PHE A 1006 -14.33 -0.17 -7.86
N LYS A 1007 -14.75 -0.73 -9.00
CA LYS A 1007 -15.51 -1.99 -9.05
C LYS A 1007 -14.68 -3.19 -8.61
N SER A 1008 -13.37 -3.21 -8.87
CA SER A 1008 -12.46 -4.21 -8.29
C SER A 1008 -12.47 -4.16 -6.76
N ARG A 1009 -12.39 -2.96 -6.15
CA ARG A 1009 -12.50 -2.79 -4.69
C ARG A 1009 -13.85 -3.27 -4.15
N GLU A 1010 -14.96 -2.96 -4.84
CA GLU A 1010 -16.30 -3.48 -4.48
C GLU A 1010 -16.34 -5.02 -4.53
N ILE A 1011 -15.77 -5.63 -5.58
CA ILE A 1011 -15.71 -7.09 -5.75
C ILE A 1011 -14.86 -7.74 -4.64
N PHE A 1012 -13.67 -7.22 -4.35
CA PHE A 1012 -12.84 -7.73 -3.24
C PHE A 1012 -13.56 -7.58 -1.90
N ARG A 1013 -14.26 -6.46 -1.67
CA ARG A 1013 -15.04 -6.25 -0.43
C ARG A 1013 -16.18 -7.26 -0.31
N TYR A 1014 -16.85 -7.61 -1.42
CA TYR A 1014 -17.86 -8.67 -1.42
C TYR A 1014 -17.24 -10.05 -1.14
N VAL A 1015 -16.11 -10.39 -1.79
CA VAL A 1015 -15.46 -11.70 -1.62
C VAL A 1015 -14.94 -11.88 -0.20
N PHE A 1016 -14.18 -10.93 0.33
CA PHE A 1016 -13.68 -11.00 1.71
C PHE A 1016 -14.79 -10.97 2.76
N GLY A 1017 -15.95 -10.37 2.46
CA GLY A 1017 -17.13 -10.35 3.34
C GLY A 1017 -18.02 -11.59 3.29
N ASN A 1018 -18.00 -12.37 2.20
CA ASN A 1018 -18.95 -13.49 1.97
C ASN A 1018 -18.29 -14.85 1.68
N LEU A 1019 -16.96 -14.93 1.52
CA LEU A 1019 -16.24 -16.20 1.34
C LEU A 1019 -15.93 -16.85 2.71
N THR A 1020 -16.98 -16.96 3.52
CA THR A 1020 -17.02 -17.57 4.85
C THR A 1020 -17.17 -19.09 4.80
#